data_AF-A0A161SJX3-F1
#
_entry.id   AF-A0A161SJX3-F1
#
_cell.length_a   1.000
_cell.length_b   1.000
_cell.length_c   1.000
_cell.angle_alpha   90.00
_cell.angle_beta   90.00
_cell.angle_gamma   90.00
#
_symmetry.space_group_name_H-M   'P 1'
#
loop_
_entity.id
_entity.type
_entity.pdbx_description
1 polymer ?
#
loop_
_entity_poly.entity_id
_entity_poly.type
_entity_poly.pdbx_seq_one_letter_code
_entity_poly.pdbx_strand_id
1 'polypeptide(L)'
;MRAHQQDRIHVRHNRRDRFFRSTIAMVIVAVLGLSAAPAAMAAPTAQSVTTPFTTAPTPTFAGSISVGSTLTAAPGAWSPTPDTFAYQWNRNGMAIIAATAKTYALTAADVGKKITVTVTARKSGYTSTARTSTGRTAVAGTFSTAPTPTFSGAISIGSTLTAATGTWAPTPDAFTYQWNQNGVAITGATARTFTLTPAQLGKKITVTVTASKSGYTSASRTSTGRTAVAGAFTTAPTPTISGKTIVGSTLSAAVGTWVPTPDALTYQWNRDGQAIPGATARTYLLAPEDNGKKITVSVTATKVGYTTTKTISAERIPAPGPFTAAPTPTISGTVAVGSTVTAVPGTWTPTPTEFAYQWTRNGAPVSGATASTYQVSAADAGNLLSVSVTASAPGYASTTRVSLAQSVPTQRFTTTSRPTISGAPTAGSVLTASTGTWSPTPDYFTYQWRRDALAIPGATGSTYTLGAADVGRDITVTVAAIKTGYTRTPLNSASVTVAPGTFTTAPTPSVSGSAQVGGTLVGVAGTWSPQPDELSYQWTRNGTPIDGATSASYLLVEADRGAQVRLTVTGTKAGYTTLTRTSAAKTILGVFTTTPTLSITGTLEPGATVTAATGTWSPAPDSFTYQWQRNGTAITGATSKTYTISTTDAGADLTVTVTAVKAGYVSVTKTSAKAPVPAAPTVVISSDITADTTWAPTVSTVYVISAPISVTSGATLTVGGRAIVKFANGAQLTVAGSLVARGTTGQPIPFTSIHDDTVGGDTDGTGTAPGRDWYGLRVSSGGAITLDRVQLTYAQFALIASEAASVTVTSSSLDGGVTSAAARGAVTITDNTFTRGGIDVSRPDGAGYTSAVVISGNTISQGSLYAASLNTSASAVPIVVTSNNLTGSPVLFSLRITDAQLRPSNVTGNTTPLGRVFYSGTLVENWSIRAAGQDQLFGSFTVATDATLTIVAGATVEFGEDESLTVAGSLVSHGTADAPVTFTTGGSSDLPVIWSGIKAVPGGSVSLEHTRVNSSIVGDEAALFRVISSDAWDVVSRSARGAVTISDNALRRVVVERPEGATFAFPVTITGNTRTSGIDVTSQNTTAAPVVVTDNQITGFDSIITLRVSDVHLRPSTLTGNTVVGGKAGFFGYGGTLVENWTLPTSGPQLVFDTLTIAPNVTVTAPAGTVVKNLRDAQLTVGGSLVVQGTAASPVTFTSLYDDSVGRVFTRSFNIPPDQYPWKGIEVAAGGSVTGTNLVVKYATGGIPGLG
;
A
#
# COMPACT_ATOMS: atom_id res chain seq x y z
N MET A 1 -11.58 -17.67 -62.26
CA MET A 1 -12.69 -18.40 -62.92
C MET A 1 -13.82 -17.41 -63.22
N ARG A 2 -14.65 -17.70 -64.24
CA ARG A 2 -15.95 -17.11 -64.67
C ARG A 2 -16.46 -15.88 -63.87
N ALA A 3 -16.72 -14.67 -64.41
CA ALA A 3 -17.28 -14.20 -65.69
C ALA A 3 -18.81 -14.39 -65.88
N HIS A 4 -19.54 -13.26 -65.99
CA HIS A 4 -20.71 -12.94 -66.85
C HIS A 4 -21.04 -11.44 -66.60
N GLN A 5 -20.90 -10.51 -67.56
CA GLN A 5 -21.74 -10.16 -68.74
C GLN A 5 -22.91 -9.21 -68.43
N GLN A 6 -22.86 -7.96 -68.94
CA GLN A 6 -23.64 -7.40 -70.09
C GLN A 6 -25.04 -6.88 -69.67
N ASP A 7 -25.67 -5.88 -70.30
CA ASP A 7 -25.47 -5.24 -71.63
C ASP A 7 -25.85 -3.73 -71.58
N ARG A 8 -25.24 -2.85 -72.40
CA ARG A 8 -25.81 -2.12 -73.59
C ARG A 8 -27.16 -1.40 -73.37
N ILE A 9 -27.33 -0.15 -73.82
CA ILE A 9 -27.61 0.23 -75.24
C ILE A 9 -26.80 1.47 -75.69
N HIS A 10 -26.64 1.61 -77.02
CA HIS A 10 -25.69 2.54 -77.66
C HIS A 10 -26.21 3.03 -79.03
N VAL A 11 -26.38 4.34 -79.24
CA VAL A 11 -26.67 5.01 -80.55
C VAL A 11 -25.98 6.39 -80.47
N ARG A 12 -24.87 6.70 -81.18
CA ARG A 12 -24.69 7.03 -82.63
C ARG A 12 -25.50 8.29 -83.06
N HIS A 13 -25.05 9.21 -83.94
CA HIS A 13 -23.86 9.25 -84.80
C HIS A 13 -23.56 10.67 -85.36
N ASN A 14 -22.28 10.92 -85.70
CA ASN A 14 -21.75 11.66 -86.87
C ASN A 14 -21.95 13.19 -87.15
N ARG A 15 -20.78 13.84 -87.35
CA ARG A 15 -20.38 14.77 -88.46
C ARG A 15 -21.02 16.19 -88.47
N ARG A 16 -20.41 17.24 -89.06
CA ARG A 16 -19.32 17.32 -90.07
C ARG A 16 -18.56 18.68 -90.04
N ASP A 17 -17.42 18.69 -90.73
CA ASP A 17 -16.62 19.78 -91.37
C ASP A 17 -17.31 21.13 -91.71
N ARG A 18 -16.69 22.28 -92.07
CA ARG A 18 -15.31 22.86 -92.22
C ARG A 18 -15.44 23.95 -93.36
N PHE A 19 -14.59 24.99 -93.39
CA PHE A 19 -14.54 26.09 -94.42
C PHE A 19 -15.72 27.10 -94.39
N PHE A 20 -15.67 28.35 -94.90
CA PHE A 20 -14.81 29.12 -95.85
C PHE A 20 -14.35 30.46 -95.21
N ARG A 21 -13.31 31.23 -95.59
CA ARG A 21 -12.70 31.68 -96.88
C ARG A 21 -13.54 32.60 -97.80
N SER A 22 -13.37 33.91 -97.58
CA SER A 22 -13.09 34.95 -98.60
C SER A 22 -14.19 35.58 -99.48
N THR A 23 -13.99 36.89 -99.71
CA THR A 23 -14.28 37.70 -100.92
C THR A 23 -15.62 38.46 -101.03
N ILE A 24 -15.51 39.80 -100.84
CA ILE A 24 -15.96 40.91 -101.72
C ILE A 24 -17.14 40.63 -102.69
N ALA A 25 -18.24 41.40 -102.58
CA ALA A 25 -18.77 42.23 -103.68
C ALA A 25 -19.90 43.19 -103.24
N MET A 26 -19.84 44.38 -103.84
CA MET A 26 -20.74 45.53 -103.77
C MET A 26 -22.00 45.33 -104.65
N VAL A 27 -23.11 46.07 -104.39
CA VAL A 27 -23.94 46.84 -105.36
C VAL A 27 -25.45 46.97 -104.98
N ILE A 28 -25.85 48.22 -104.68
CA ILE A 28 -27.06 49.00 -105.09
C ILE A 28 -28.48 48.38 -105.04
N VAL A 29 -29.43 49.15 -104.46
CA VAL A 29 -30.78 49.57 -104.97
C VAL A 29 -31.46 50.34 -103.81
N ALA A 30 -31.46 51.67 -103.83
CA ALA A 30 -32.47 52.59 -104.39
C ALA A 30 -33.75 52.77 -103.53
N VAL A 31 -34.05 54.03 -103.18
CA VAL A 31 -35.31 54.48 -102.57
C VAL A 31 -35.75 55.79 -103.26
N LEU A 32 -36.92 55.76 -103.89
CA LEU A 32 -37.67 56.95 -104.34
C LEU A 32 -38.36 57.56 -103.11
N GLY A 33 -38.61 58.86 -102.95
CA GLY A 33 -38.52 60.01 -103.86
C GLY A 33 -39.80 60.86 -103.70
N LEU A 34 -39.70 62.17 -103.46
CA LEU A 34 -40.88 63.05 -103.39
C LEU A 34 -40.63 64.45 -103.99
N SER A 35 -41.28 64.69 -105.13
CA SER A 35 -41.85 65.94 -105.67
C SER A 35 -41.21 67.33 -105.44
N ALA A 36 -40.95 68.01 -106.58
CA ALA A 36 -41.48 69.33 -106.98
C ALA A 36 -40.44 70.38 -107.48
N ALA A 37 -40.80 71.07 -108.55
CA ALA A 37 -40.04 72.09 -109.32
C ALA A 37 -40.42 73.54 -108.86
N PRO A 38 -40.04 74.68 -109.52
CA PRO A 38 -39.27 74.94 -110.76
C PRO A 38 -38.11 75.97 -110.53
N ALA A 39 -37.52 76.80 -111.44
CA ALA A 39 -37.79 77.18 -112.84
C ALA A 39 -36.56 77.77 -113.59
N ALA A 40 -36.68 77.86 -114.93
CA ALA A 40 -36.27 78.93 -115.87
C ALA A 40 -34.87 79.62 -115.89
N MET A 41 -34.27 79.65 -117.10
CA MET A 41 -33.57 80.78 -117.78
C MET A 41 -32.27 81.37 -117.15
N ALA A 42 -31.24 81.83 -117.87
CA ALA A 42 -30.89 81.84 -119.31
C ALA A 42 -29.33 81.93 -119.47
N ALA A 43 -28.83 81.86 -120.70
CA ALA A 43 -27.40 82.05 -121.06
C ALA A 43 -27.11 83.52 -121.47
N PRO A 44 -25.94 83.90 -122.04
CA PRO A 44 -24.53 83.48 -121.84
C PRO A 44 -23.61 84.72 -121.52
N THR A 45 -22.27 84.57 -121.42
CA THR A 45 -21.28 85.44 -122.14
C THR A 45 -19.79 85.08 -121.94
N ALA A 46 -19.02 85.35 -123.00
CA ALA A 46 -17.57 85.69 -123.09
C ALA A 46 -16.50 84.89 -122.33
N GLN A 47 -15.58 84.28 -123.10
CA GLN A 47 -14.29 83.77 -122.62
C GLN A 47 -13.28 84.91 -122.39
N SER A 48 -12.40 84.76 -121.40
CA SER A 48 -11.21 85.61 -121.22
C SER A 48 -9.96 84.74 -121.02
N VAL A 49 -8.88 85.06 -121.73
CA VAL A 49 -7.63 84.29 -121.74
C VAL A 49 -6.79 84.67 -120.51
N THR A 50 -6.34 83.68 -119.73
CA THR A 50 -5.48 83.86 -118.55
C THR A 50 -4.09 83.27 -118.77
N THR A 51 -3.08 83.83 -118.09
CA THR A 51 -1.68 83.42 -118.25
C THR A 51 -1.26 82.35 -117.23
N PRO A 52 -0.41 81.38 -117.61
CA PRO A 52 0.10 80.36 -116.69
C PRO A 52 1.26 80.89 -115.82
N PHE A 53 1.51 80.24 -114.68
CA PHE A 53 2.73 80.46 -113.89
C PHE A 53 3.96 80.00 -114.67
N THR A 54 5.02 80.81 -114.67
CA THR A 54 6.29 80.51 -115.36
C THR A 54 7.22 79.60 -114.55
N THR A 55 6.99 79.43 -113.25
CA THR A 55 7.71 78.44 -112.41
C THR A 55 6.78 77.82 -111.37
N ALA A 56 6.65 76.49 -111.41
CA ALA A 56 5.75 75.69 -110.57
C ALA A 56 6.45 74.41 -110.05
N PRO A 57 7.21 74.50 -108.95
CA PRO A 57 8.00 73.39 -108.41
C PRO A 57 7.15 72.30 -107.76
N THR A 58 7.69 71.08 -107.72
CA THR A 58 7.12 69.98 -106.93
C THR A 58 7.30 70.26 -105.44
N PRO A 59 6.23 70.28 -104.62
CA PRO A 59 6.35 70.55 -103.19
C PRO A 59 7.02 69.37 -102.46
N THR A 60 7.62 69.65 -101.32
CA THR A 60 8.19 68.64 -100.42
C THR A 60 7.49 68.67 -99.06
N PHE A 61 7.78 67.72 -98.19
CA PHE A 61 7.35 67.81 -96.79
C PHE A 61 8.37 67.20 -95.82
N ALA A 62 8.59 67.92 -94.73
CA ALA A 62 9.51 67.55 -93.66
C ALA A 62 8.78 66.83 -92.51
N GLY A 63 9.56 66.22 -91.62
CA GLY A 63 9.09 65.41 -90.49
C GLY A 63 9.38 63.92 -90.65
N SER A 64 9.42 63.21 -89.52
CA SER A 64 9.56 61.76 -89.47
C SER A 64 8.28 61.09 -89.97
N ILE A 65 8.43 60.07 -90.82
CA ILE A 65 7.29 59.40 -91.46
C ILE A 65 6.73 58.27 -90.56
N SER A 66 6.57 58.54 -89.27
CA SER A 66 6.18 57.58 -88.23
C SER A 66 4.92 58.01 -87.47
N VAL A 67 4.07 57.05 -87.06
CA VAL A 67 2.88 57.35 -86.23
C VAL A 67 3.27 58.13 -84.98
N GLY A 68 2.47 59.15 -84.64
CA GLY A 68 2.77 60.08 -83.56
C GLY A 68 3.72 61.22 -83.93
N SER A 69 4.23 61.25 -85.18
CA SER A 69 4.98 62.39 -85.74
C SER A 69 4.09 63.28 -86.61
N THR A 70 4.41 64.57 -86.66
CA THR A 70 3.71 65.56 -87.51
C THR A 70 4.57 65.92 -88.72
N LEU A 71 3.99 65.74 -89.92
CA LEU A 71 4.56 66.15 -91.19
C LEU A 71 4.22 67.62 -91.47
N THR A 72 5.11 68.34 -92.17
CA THR A 72 4.92 69.75 -92.53
C THR A 72 5.23 69.99 -94.01
N ALA A 73 4.27 70.52 -94.76
CA ALA A 73 4.39 70.79 -96.18
C ALA A 73 5.22 72.05 -96.47
N ALA A 74 6.07 71.96 -97.50
CA ALA A 74 6.90 73.02 -98.03
C ALA A 74 6.57 73.23 -99.53
N PRO A 75 5.91 74.36 -99.90
CA PRO A 75 5.36 74.54 -101.23
C PRO A 75 6.40 74.83 -102.33
N GLY A 76 7.63 75.21 -101.98
CA GLY A 76 8.67 75.66 -102.92
C GLY A 76 8.54 77.13 -103.32
N ALA A 77 9.45 77.60 -104.19
CA ALA A 77 9.44 78.97 -104.74
C ALA A 77 8.76 78.99 -106.12
N TRP A 78 7.76 79.85 -106.29
CA TRP A 78 6.88 79.92 -107.46
C TRP A 78 7.03 81.29 -108.14
N SER A 79 6.93 81.32 -109.47
CA SER A 79 7.04 82.56 -110.25
C SER A 79 5.87 82.71 -111.24
N PRO A 80 5.19 83.88 -111.29
CA PRO A 80 5.26 84.95 -110.29
C PRO A 80 4.75 84.48 -108.92
N THR A 81 5.11 85.19 -107.84
CA THR A 81 4.80 84.77 -106.46
C THR A 81 3.28 84.63 -106.24
N PRO A 82 2.77 83.46 -105.83
CA PRO A 82 1.35 83.21 -105.57
C PRO A 82 0.81 84.06 -104.42
N ASP A 83 -0.49 84.37 -104.47
CA ASP A 83 -1.18 85.11 -103.41
C ASP A 83 -1.57 84.16 -102.24
N THR A 84 -1.88 82.89 -102.55
CA THR A 84 -2.22 81.86 -101.55
C THR A 84 -1.78 80.45 -101.98
N PHE A 85 -1.63 79.57 -100.98
CA PHE A 85 -1.49 78.12 -101.15
C PHE A 85 -2.61 77.37 -100.43
N ALA A 86 -3.21 76.38 -101.10
CA ALA A 86 -4.07 75.38 -100.47
C ALA A 86 -3.33 74.03 -100.41
N TYR A 87 -3.50 73.29 -99.30
CA TYR A 87 -2.88 71.98 -99.09
C TYR A 87 -3.96 70.90 -99.07
N GLN A 88 -3.62 69.70 -99.54
CA GLN A 88 -4.39 68.48 -99.33
C GLN A 88 -3.44 67.31 -99.15
N TRP A 89 -3.45 66.69 -97.98
CA TRP A 89 -2.70 65.46 -97.72
C TRP A 89 -3.46 64.24 -98.27
N ASN A 90 -2.73 63.29 -98.82
CA ASN A 90 -3.30 62.11 -99.47
C ASN A 90 -2.62 60.84 -98.96
N ARG A 91 -3.40 59.78 -98.78
CA ARG A 91 -2.97 58.44 -98.37
C ARG A 91 -3.13 57.52 -99.57
N ASN A 92 -2.03 56.97 -100.08
CA ASN A 92 -1.99 56.21 -101.34
C ASN A 92 -2.63 56.96 -102.54
N GLY A 93 -2.48 58.29 -102.59
CA GLY A 93 -3.03 59.12 -103.67
C GLY A 93 -4.50 59.53 -103.50
N MET A 94 -5.23 58.99 -102.51
CA MET A 94 -6.58 59.47 -102.17
C MET A 94 -6.53 60.55 -101.09
N ALA A 95 -7.31 61.61 -101.24
CA ALA A 95 -7.40 62.69 -100.27
C ALA A 95 -7.81 62.17 -98.88
N ILE A 96 -7.04 62.55 -97.85
CA ILE A 96 -7.40 62.30 -96.45
C ILE A 96 -8.40 63.38 -96.06
N ILE A 97 -9.61 62.96 -95.68
CA ILE A 97 -10.71 63.87 -95.31
C ILE A 97 -10.24 64.83 -94.21
N ALA A 98 -10.54 66.12 -94.39
CA ALA A 98 -10.16 67.24 -93.53
C ALA A 98 -8.64 67.51 -93.33
N ALA A 99 -7.75 66.74 -93.97
CA ALA A 99 -6.30 66.99 -93.91
C ALA A 99 -5.87 68.05 -94.93
N THR A 100 -6.36 69.27 -94.76
CA THR A 100 -6.12 70.43 -95.65
C THR A 100 -5.16 71.48 -95.06
N ALA A 101 -4.65 71.24 -93.85
CA ALA A 101 -3.67 72.10 -93.19
C ALA A 101 -2.25 71.93 -93.78
N LYS A 102 -1.39 72.92 -93.52
CA LYS A 102 0.06 72.83 -93.85
C LYS A 102 0.75 71.66 -93.14
N THR A 103 0.18 71.14 -92.05
CA THR A 103 0.71 70.04 -91.26
C THR A 103 -0.25 68.84 -91.22
N TYR A 104 0.30 67.64 -91.01
CA TYR A 104 -0.49 66.41 -90.84
C TYR A 104 0.14 65.47 -89.81
N ALA A 105 -0.60 65.14 -88.75
CA ALA A 105 -0.17 64.17 -87.75
C ALA A 105 -0.47 62.74 -88.22
N LEU A 106 0.55 61.88 -88.22
CA LEU A 106 0.41 60.50 -88.67
C LEU A 106 -0.32 59.63 -87.65
N THR A 107 -1.36 58.96 -88.13
CA THR A 107 -2.25 58.08 -87.36
C THR A 107 -1.93 56.60 -87.62
N ALA A 108 -2.45 55.70 -86.79
CA ALA A 108 -2.30 54.26 -87.01
C ALA A 108 -2.80 53.79 -88.40
N ALA A 109 -3.75 54.50 -89.00
CA ALA A 109 -4.29 54.20 -90.33
C ALA A 109 -3.35 54.58 -91.50
N ASP A 110 -2.26 55.31 -91.22
CA ASP A 110 -1.24 55.69 -92.21
C ASP A 110 -0.15 54.63 -92.39
N VAL A 111 0.02 53.70 -91.45
CA VAL A 111 1.10 52.71 -91.47
C VAL A 111 1.06 51.85 -92.74
N GLY A 112 2.21 51.73 -93.41
CA GLY A 112 2.38 51.05 -94.68
C GLY A 112 1.77 51.78 -95.88
N LYS A 113 1.27 53.02 -95.71
CA LYS A 113 0.68 53.82 -96.78
C LYS A 113 1.62 54.94 -97.21
N LYS A 114 1.64 55.23 -98.51
CA LYS A 114 2.42 56.31 -99.12
C LYS A 114 1.68 57.63 -98.95
N ILE A 115 2.24 58.52 -98.14
CA ILE A 115 1.67 59.84 -97.86
C ILE A 115 2.25 60.86 -98.84
N THR A 116 1.39 61.67 -99.46
CA THR A 116 1.77 62.82 -100.30
C THR A 116 1.02 64.07 -99.83
N VAL A 117 1.52 65.25 -100.18
CA VAL A 117 0.76 66.51 -100.12
C VAL A 117 0.63 67.09 -101.52
N THR A 118 -0.59 67.46 -101.90
CA THR A 118 -0.86 68.31 -103.06
C THR A 118 -0.90 69.75 -102.59
N VAL A 119 -0.14 70.62 -103.26
CA VAL A 119 -0.13 72.06 -103.05
C VAL A 119 -0.70 72.72 -104.30
N THR A 120 -1.70 73.57 -104.12
CA THR A 120 -2.31 74.37 -105.19
C THR A 120 -1.99 75.83 -104.97
N ALA A 121 -1.25 76.42 -105.91
CA ALA A 121 -0.92 77.84 -105.94
C ALA A 121 -2.00 78.63 -106.70
N ARG A 122 -2.37 79.80 -106.18
CA ARG A 122 -3.33 80.72 -106.82
C ARG A 122 -2.79 82.14 -106.85
N LYS A 123 -3.00 82.85 -107.96
CA LYS A 123 -2.73 84.28 -108.12
C LYS A 123 -3.80 84.92 -109.00
N SER A 124 -4.26 86.12 -108.66
CA SER A 124 -5.25 86.82 -109.48
C SER A 124 -4.72 87.08 -110.91
N GLY A 125 -5.55 86.81 -111.92
CA GLY A 125 -5.17 86.88 -113.34
C GLY A 125 -4.42 85.65 -113.91
N TYR A 126 -4.02 84.69 -113.06
CA TYR A 126 -3.24 83.51 -113.47
C TYR A 126 -4.01 82.18 -113.30
N THR A 127 -3.72 81.22 -114.17
CA THR A 127 -4.29 79.87 -114.09
C THR A 127 -3.80 79.14 -112.83
N SER A 128 -4.72 78.79 -111.93
CA SER A 128 -4.40 78.05 -110.69
C SER A 128 -3.68 76.73 -111.01
N THR A 129 -2.53 76.50 -110.38
CA THR A 129 -1.64 75.38 -110.71
C THR A 129 -1.37 74.51 -109.48
N ALA A 130 -1.58 73.20 -109.61
CA ALA A 130 -1.33 72.23 -108.56
C ALA A 130 -0.09 71.37 -108.85
N ARG A 131 0.61 70.97 -107.79
CA ARG A 131 1.74 70.05 -107.79
C ARG A 131 1.65 69.12 -106.57
N THR A 132 2.00 67.84 -106.74
CA THR A 132 1.94 66.83 -105.66
C THR A 132 3.34 66.34 -105.33
N SER A 133 3.67 66.29 -104.05
CA SER A 133 4.97 65.86 -103.56
C SER A 133 5.30 64.41 -103.90
N THR A 134 6.58 64.07 -104.01
CA THR A 134 7.02 62.67 -103.95
C THR A 134 6.58 62.03 -102.62
N GLY A 135 5.87 60.90 -102.71
CA GLY A 135 5.26 60.30 -101.53
C GLY A 135 6.23 59.46 -100.70
N ARG A 136 6.11 59.53 -99.37
CA ARG A 136 6.91 58.76 -98.40
C ARG A 136 6.01 57.76 -97.68
N THR A 137 6.43 56.50 -97.54
CA THR A 137 5.65 55.45 -96.87
C THR A 137 5.75 55.60 -95.35
N ALA A 138 4.62 55.68 -94.65
CA ALA A 138 4.63 55.79 -93.20
C ALA A 138 4.86 54.44 -92.50
N VAL A 139 5.58 54.49 -91.38
CA VAL A 139 5.93 53.35 -90.53
C VAL A 139 5.25 53.49 -89.16
N ALA A 140 5.19 52.39 -88.41
CA ALA A 140 4.67 52.40 -87.05
C ALA A 140 5.55 53.28 -86.12
N GLY A 141 4.94 53.83 -85.06
CA GLY A 141 5.69 54.49 -83.99
C GLY A 141 6.50 53.49 -83.16
N THR A 142 7.48 53.97 -82.41
CA THR A 142 8.28 53.15 -81.47
C THR A 142 8.16 53.69 -80.04
N PHE A 143 8.24 52.80 -79.05
CA PHE A 143 8.32 53.21 -77.65
C PHE A 143 9.69 53.86 -77.39
N SER A 144 9.69 55.12 -76.95
CA SER A 144 10.90 55.87 -76.61
C SER A 144 11.49 55.46 -75.25
N THR A 145 10.64 55.03 -74.32
CA THR A 145 11.06 54.48 -73.02
C THR A 145 10.44 53.09 -72.83
N ALA A 146 11.30 52.10 -72.68
CA ALA A 146 10.95 50.69 -72.47
C ALA A 146 11.87 50.09 -71.39
N PRO A 147 11.49 50.18 -70.09
CA PRO A 147 12.31 49.78 -68.96
C PRO A 147 12.42 48.25 -68.83
N THR A 148 13.54 47.79 -68.26
CA THR A 148 13.70 46.39 -67.85
C THR A 148 12.75 46.09 -66.69
N PRO A 149 11.83 45.11 -66.82
CA PRO A 149 10.89 44.80 -65.75
C PRO A 149 11.60 44.13 -64.57
N THR A 150 11.01 44.24 -63.39
CA THR A 150 11.47 43.57 -62.16
C THR A 150 10.38 42.64 -61.63
N PHE A 151 10.72 41.78 -60.68
CA PHE A 151 9.72 41.00 -59.96
C PHE A 151 10.11 40.78 -58.49
N SER A 152 9.12 40.94 -57.61
CA SER A 152 9.25 40.73 -56.16
C SER A 152 8.80 39.33 -55.75
N GLY A 153 9.02 38.99 -54.48
CA GLY A 153 8.78 37.66 -53.91
C GLY A 153 10.07 36.89 -53.61
N ALA A 154 9.97 35.94 -52.67
CA ALA A 154 11.04 35.00 -52.36
C ALA A 154 11.25 34.04 -53.55
N ILE A 155 12.50 33.74 -53.88
CA ILE A 155 12.86 32.92 -55.04
C ILE A 155 12.96 31.43 -54.66
N SER A 156 12.03 30.96 -53.84
CA SER A 156 12.00 29.62 -53.24
C SER A 156 10.75 28.84 -53.65
N ILE A 157 10.85 27.51 -53.76
CA ILE A 157 9.69 26.68 -54.11
C ILE A 157 8.52 26.92 -53.13
N GLY A 158 7.30 26.97 -53.67
CA GLY A 158 6.07 27.34 -52.96
C GLY A 158 5.83 28.85 -52.82
N SER A 159 6.80 29.70 -53.17
CA SER A 159 6.65 31.15 -53.12
C SER A 159 6.04 31.72 -54.40
N THR A 160 5.22 32.77 -54.27
CA THR A 160 4.64 33.50 -55.41
C THR A 160 5.48 34.73 -55.75
N LEU A 161 5.85 34.84 -57.03
CA LEU A 161 6.54 35.98 -57.62
C LEU A 161 5.52 36.94 -58.26
N THR A 162 5.80 38.24 -58.24
CA THR A 162 4.93 39.28 -58.81
C THR A 162 5.71 40.24 -59.71
N ALA A 163 5.29 40.36 -60.97
CA ALA A 163 5.94 41.23 -61.96
C ALA A 163 5.56 42.71 -61.80
N ALA A 164 6.55 43.58 -62.02
CA ALA A 164 6.43 45.04 -62.09
C ALA A 164 6.96 45.53 -63.45
N THR A 165 6.15 46.33 -64.14
CA THR A 165 6.36 46.68 -65.55
C THR A 165 7.22 47.92 -65.76
N GLY A 166 7.35 48.81 -64.76
CA GLY A 166 8.03 50.09 -64.87
C GLY A 166 7.25 51.16 -65.66
N THR A 167 7.87 52.33 -65.85
CA THR A 167 7.26 53.46 -66.59
C THR A 167 7.64 53.42 -68.07
N TRP A 168 6.63 53.39 -68.96
CA TRP A 168 6.81 53.29 -70.41
C TRP A 168 6.36 54.59 -71.10
N ALA A 169 7.03 54.98 -72.18
CA ALA A 169 6.69 56.17 -72.96
C ALA A 169 6.67 55.87 -74.47
N PRO A 170 5.62 56.29 -75.22
CA PRO A 170 4.32 56.76 -74.70
C PRO A 170 3.59 55.64 -73.93
N THR A 171 2.61 56.00 -73.09
CA THR A 171 1.89 55.05 -72.22
C THR A 171 1.26 53.91 -73.03
N PRO A 172 1.57 52.63 -72.77
CA PRO A 172 0.98 51.48 -73.44
C PRO A 172 -0.54 51.37 -73.21
N ASP A 173 -1.23 50.70 -74.13
CA ASP A 173 -2.66 50.39 -73.99
C ASP A 173 -2.86 49.08 -73.20
N ALA A 174 -1.91 48.15 -73.27
CA ALA A 174 -1.91 46.90 -72.51
C ALA A 174 -0.49 46.35 -72.25
N PHE A 175 -0.38 45.45 -71.27
CA PHE A 175 0.79 44.61 -71.02
C PHE A 175 0.41 43.12 -71.08
N THR A 176 1.27 42.31 -71.69
CA THR A 176 1.25 40.85 -71.54
C THR A 176 2.53 40.37 -70.85
N TYR A 177 2.41 39.27 -70.10
CA TYR A 177 3.50 38.67 -69.34
C TYR A 177 3.80 37.28 -69.90
N GLN A 178 5.06 36.86 -69.82
CA GLN A 178 5.47 35.47 -70.00
C GLN A 178 6.61 35.17 -69.04
N TRP A 179 6.40 34.26 -68.10
CA TRP A 179 7.47 33.76 -67.23
C TRP A 179 8.29 32.71 -67.97
N ASN A 180 9.61 32.72 -67.75
CA ASN A 180 10.56 31.83 -68.42
C ASN A 180 11.47 31.16 -67.39
N GLN A 181 11.87 29.93 -67.67
CA GLN A 181 12.87 29.17 -66.93
C GLN A 181 14.07 28.89 -67.84
N ASN A 182 15.27 29.27 -67.42
CA ASN A 182 16.51 29.19 -68.22
C ASN A 182 16.37 29.81 -69.64
N GLY A 183 15.54 30.86 -69.78
CA GLY A 183 15.28 31.52 -71.06
C GLY A 183 14.18 30.88 -71.93
N VAL A 184 13.59 29.75 -71.50
CA VAL A 184 12.48 29.08 -72.19
C VAL A 184 11.15 29.41 -71.52
N ALA A 185 10.12 29.75 -72.31
CA ALA A 185 8.79 30.07 -71.80
C ALA A 185 8.18 28.91 -70.98
N ILE A 186 7.62 29.24 -69.81
CA ILE A 186 6.86 28.30 -68.97
C ILE A 186 5.42 28.28 -69.50
N THR A 187 4.96 27.13 -69.99
CA THR A 187 3.63 26.95 -70.57
C THR A 187 2.53 27.41 -69.60
N GLY A 188 1.62 28.28 -70.07
CA GLY A 188 0.51 28.81 -69.28
C GLY A 188 0.88 29.92 -68.26
N ALA A 189 2.15 30.20 -68.03
CA ALA A 189 2.59 31.22 -67.07
C ALA A 189 2.59 32.63 -67.71
N THR A 190 1.39 33.13 -68.05
CA THR A 190 1.18 34.44 -68.70
C THR A 190 0.53 35.49 -67.79
N ALA A 191 0.27 35.14 -66.53
CA ALA A 191 -0.23 36.07 -65.52
C ALA A 191 0.86 36.99 -64.96
N ARG A 192 0.44 38.11 -64.34
CA ARG A 192 1.34 39.03 -63.63
C ARG A 192 2.05 38.37 -62.44
N THR A 193 1.50 37.29 -61.90
CA THR A 193 2.06 36.51 -60.79
C THR A 193 2.41 35.08 -61.24
N PHE A 194 3.36 34.44 -60.56
CA PHE A 194 3.75 33.05 -60.81
C PHE A 194 4.25 32.37 -59.54
N THR A 195 3.66 31.23 -59.17
CA THR A 195 4.08 30.43 -58.01
C THR A 195 5.11 29.38 -58.42
N LEU A 196 6.24 29.34 -57.72
CA LEU A 196 7.35 28.42 -58.01
C LEU A 196 6.99 26.99 -57.62
N THR A 197 7.01 26.07 -58.59
CA THR A 197 6.81 24.63 -58.36
C THR A 197 8.16 23.89 -58.33
N PRO A 198 8.23 22.65 -57.81
CA PRO A 198 9.49 21.88 -57.80
C PRO A 198 10.18 21.75 -59.16
N ALA A 199 9.43 21.82 -60.28
CA ALA A 199 10.00 21.81 -61.64
C ALA A 199 10.92 23.00 -61.94
N GLN A 200 10.79 24.11 -61.19
CA GLN A 200 11.65 25.29 -61.32
C GLN A 200 12.92 25.22 -60.47
N LEU A 201 13.11 24.21 -59.60
CA LEU A 201 14.27 24.13 -58.71
C LEU A 201 15.60 24.17 -59.49
N GLY A 202 16.51 25.06 -59.08
CA GLY A 202 17.80 25.30 -59.74
C GLY A 202 17.69 26.01 -61.10
N LYS A 203 16.49 26.37 -61.58
CA LYS A 203 16.30 27.11 -62.83
C LYS A 203 16.37 28.62 -62.59
N LYS A 204 16.93 29.35 -63.54
CA LYS A 204 16.94 30.82 -63.57
C LYS A 204 15.62 31.33 -64.09
N ILE A 205 14.84 32.00 -63.25
CA ILE A 205 13.50 32.51 -63.57
C ILE A 205 13.60 33.97 -64.01
N THR A 206 12.97 34.29 -65.13
CA THR A 206 12.78 35.66 -65.65
C THR A 206 11.32 35.89 -66.01
N VAL A 207 10.90 37.15 -66.09
CA VAL A 207 9.63 37.54 -66.71
C VAL A 207 9.89 38.44 -67.92
N THR A 208 9.28 38.11 -69.06
CA THR A 208 9.20 38.98 -70.23
C THR A 208 7.89 39.76 -70.15
N VAL A 209 7.98 41.09 -70.18
CA VAL A 209 6.83 42.00 -70.27
C VAL A 209 6.81 42.56 -71.69
N THR A 210 5.67 42.48 -72.36
CA THR A 210 5.45 43.07 -73.69
C THR A 210 4.40 44.17 -73.60
N ALA A 211 4.80 45.38 -73.97
CA ALA A 211 3.92 46.53 -74.11
C ALA A 211 3.36 46.61 -75.53
N SER A 212 2.07 46.89 -75.66
CA SER A 212 1.40 47.16 -76.93
C SER A 212 0.68 48.51 -76.91
N LYS A 213 0.72 49.22 -78.04
CA LYS A 213 -0.04 50.44 -78.27
C LYS A 213 -0.47 50.51 -79.74
N SER A 214 -1.71 50.93 -80.01
CA SER A 214 -2.24 50.99 -81.37
C SER A 214 -1.41 51.93 -82.28
N GLY A 215 -0.99 51.45 -83.45
CA GLY A 215 -0.13 52.17 -84.38
C GLY A 215 1.37 52.19 -84.04
N TYR A 216 1.78 51.53 -82.95
CA TYR A 216 3.19 51.38 -82.54
C TYR A 216 3.65 49.93 -82.69
N THR A 217 4.93 49.74 -83.00
CA THR A 217 5.58 48.43 -82.89
C THR A 217 5.63 48.04 -81.41
N SER A 218 5.13 46.84 -81.07
CA SER A 218 5.19 46.32 -79.70
C SER A 218 6.64 46.19 -79.23
N ALA A 219 6.86 46.42 -77.93
CA ALA A 219 8.18 46.40 -77.34
C ALA A 219 8.19 45.46 -76.14
N SER A 220 9.10 44.49 -76.17
CA SER A 220 9.30 43.53 -75.08
C SER A 220 10.59 43.82 -74.31
N ARG A 221 10.56 43.54 -73.01
CA ARG A 221 11.72 43.61 -72.12
C ARG A 221 11.68 42.42 -71.17
N THR A 222 12.82 41.79 -70.92
CA THR A 222 12.95 40.63 -70.03
C THR A 222 13.71 41.06 -68.78
N SER A 223 13.23 40.65 -67.60
CA SER A 223 13.86 40.95 -66.33
C SER A 223 15.27 40.37 -66.21
N THR A 224 16.06 40.88 -65.27
CA THR A 224 17.18 40.10 -64.74
C THR A 224 16.64 38.80 -64.13
N GLY A 225 17.42 37.72 -64.22
CA GLY A 225 16.97 36.39 -63.80
C GLY A 225 17.50 35.99 -62.44
N ARG A 226 16.61 35.45 -61.58
CA ARG A 226 16.94 34.96 -60.23
C ARG A 226 16.81 33.42 -60.22
N THR A 227 17.78 32.71 -59.64
CA THR A 227 17.76 31.24 -59.57
C THR A 227 16.84 30.77 -58.45
N ALA A 228 15.93 29.83 -58.76
CA ALA A 228 15.04 29.25 -57.76
C ALA A 228 15.76 28.25 -56.84
N VAL A 229 15.64 28.47 -55.54
CA VAL A 229 16.16 27.62 -54.48
C VAL A 229 15.06 26.75 -53.88
N ALA A 230 15.44 25.75 -53.09
CA ALA A 230 14.49 24.91 -52.38
C ALA A 230 13.65 25.74 -51.39
N GLY A 231 12.40 25.34 -51.16
CA GLY A 231 11.61 25.85 -50.03
C GLY A 231 12.21 25.39 -48.69
N ALA A 232 11.80 26.02 -47.59
CA ALA A 232 12.16 25.59 -46.24
C ALA A 232 10.90 25.25 -45.44
N PHE A 233 11.03 24.36 -44.45
CA PHE A 233 9.98 24.19 -43.43
C PHE A 233 10.02 25.41 -42.51
N THR A 234 8.94 26.20 -42.51
CA THR A 234 8.79 27.39 -41.65
C THR A 234 8.44 27.02 -40.21
N THR A 235 7.93 25.81 -39.99
CA THR A 235 7.71 25.24 -38.65
C THR A 235 8.26 23.83 -38.62
N ALA A 236 9.27 23.62 -37.77
CA ALA A 236 9.95 22.35 -37.53
C ALA A 236 9.94 22.08 -36.01
N PRO A 237 8.90 21.39 -35.49
CA PRO A 237 8.74 21.17 -34.05
C PRO A 237 9.78 20.19 -33.49
N THR A 238 10.22 20.45 -32.26
CA THR A 238 10.96 19.50 -31.44
C THR A 238 10.05 18.32 -31.09
N PRO A 239 10.41 17.06 -31.44
CA PRO A 239 9.58 15.91 -31.11
C PRO A 239 9.65 15.60 -29.61
N THR A 240 8.55 15.11 -29.04
CA THR A 240 8.48 14.68 -27.64
C THR A 240 8.42 13.17 -27.54
N ILE A 241 8.96 12.63 -26.43
CA ILE A 241 8.96 11.21 -26.11
C ILE A 241 7.97 10.97 -24.97
N SER A 242 6.97 10.11 -25.18
CA SER A 242 6.04 9.61 -24.16
C SER A 242 6.25 8.12 -23.88
N GLY A 243 5.58 7.59 -22.83
CA GLY A 243 5.77 6.23 -22.31
C GLY A 243 6.58 6.19 -21.01
N LYS A 244 6.76 5.03 -20.37
CA LYS A 244 7.58 4.89 -19.16
C LYS A 244 9.07 4.85 -19.51
N THR A 245 9.90 5.61 -18.79
CA THR A 245 11.38 5.57 -18.86
C THR A 245 11.93 4.44 -18.00
N ILE A 246 11.53 3.21 -18.32
CA ILE A 246 11.91 2.00 -17.59
C ILE A 246 12.23 0.92 -18.62
N VAL A 247 13.36 0.22 -18.47
CA VAL A 247 13.74 -0.91 -19.35
C VAL A 247 12.58 -1.91 -19.50
N GLY A 248 12.34 -2.39 -20.72
CA GLY A 248 11.19 -3.22 -21.08
C GLY A 248 9.89 -2.44 -21.36
N SER A 249 9.88 -1.11 -21.25
CA SER A 249 8.74 -0.27 -21.62
C SER A 249 8.87 0.29 -23.05
N THR A 250 7.73 0.45 -23.74
CA THR A 250 7.69 1.08 -25.07
C THR A 250 7.56 2.60 -24.96
N LEU A 251 8.53 3.31 -25.53
CA LEU A 251 8.49 4.74 -25.79
C LEU A 251 7.79 5.05 -27.13
N SER A 252 7.19 6.24 -27.22
CA SER A 252 6.50 6.73 -28.43
C SER A 252 6.92 8.15 -28.78
N ALA A 253 7.17 8.41 -30.07
CA ALA A 253 7.48 9.74 -30.58
C ALA A 253 6.22 10.51 -31.01
N ALA A 254 6.06 11.74 -30.53
CA ALA A 254 5.11 12.72 -31.03
C ALA A 254 5.87 13.86 -31.72
N VAL A 255 5.40 14.26 -32.92
CA VAL A 255 6.23 14.99 -33.90
C VAL A 255 5.73 16.39 -34.22
N GLY A 256 4.75 16.90 -33.47
CA GLY A 256 4.13 18.21 -33.68
C GLY A 256 3.55 18.43 -35.10
N THR A 257 3.25 19.69 -35.41
CA THR A 257 2.79 20.12 -36.73
C THR A 257 3.94 20.76 -37.51
N TRP A 258 4.20 20.24 -38.70
CA TRP A 258 5.21 20.75 -39.63
C TRP A 258 4.55 21.64 -40.68
N VAL A 259 5.17 22.77 -41.03
CA VAL A 259 4.66 23.70 -42.05
C VAL A 259 5.74 23.97 -43.10
N PRO A 260 5.45 23.77 -44.40
CA PRO A 260 4.28 23.08 -44.96
C PRO A 260 4.28 21.58 -44.59
N THR A 261 3.14 20.90 -44.75
CA THR A 261 3.02 19.46 -44.44
C THR A 261 4.05 18.63 -45.22
N PRO A 262 4.90 17.82 -44.55
CA PRO A 262 5.86 16.93 -45.20
C PRO A 262 5.17 15.89 -46.09
N ASP A 263 5.88 15.42 -47.11
CA ASP A 263 5.43 14.27 -47.92
C ASP A 263 5.76 12.95 -47.19
N ALA A 264 6.82 12.93 -46.38
CA ALA A 264 7.14 11.83 -45.47
C ALA A 264 7.85 12.31 -44.19
N LEU A 265 7.71 11.50 -43.13
CA LEU A 265 8.46 11.60 -41.88
C LEU A 265 9.19 10.27 -41.65
N THR A 266 10.47 10.35 -41.28
CA THR A 266 11.28 9.18 -40.88
C THR A 266 11.81 9.38 -39.47
N TYR A 267 11.91 8.28 -38.72
CA TYR A 267 12.33 8.27 -37.32
C TYR A 267 13.68 7.56 -37.19
N GLN A 268 14.48 7.95 -36.21
CA GLN A 268 15.67 7.23 -35.78
C GLN A 268 15.87 7.46 -34.28
N TRP A 269 15.74 6.40 -33.48
CA TRP A 269 16.07 6.45 -32.06
C TRP A 269 17.59 6.39 -31.86
N ASN A 270 18.08 7.11 -30.85
CA ASN A 270 19.51 7.29 -30.60
C ASN A 270 19.80 7.09 -29.11
N ARG A 271 20.89 6.39 -28.80
CA ARG A 271 21.41 6.10 -27.46
C ARG A 271 22.75 6.82 -27.32
N ASP A 272 22.88 7.68 -26.31
CA ASP A 272 24.05 8.54 -26.10
C ASP A 272 24.43 9.34 -27.37
N GLY A 273 23.42 9.78 -28.13
CA GLY A 273 23.57 10.51 -29.39
C GLY A 273 23.86 9.64 -30.63
N GLN A 274 24.13 8.34 -30.48
CA GLN A 274 24.40 7.42 -31.57
C GLN A 274 23.14 6.69 -32.04
N ALA A 275 22.97 6.51 -33.36
CA ALA A 275 21.81 5.84 -33.92
C ALA A 275 21.72 4.37 -33.48
N ILE A 276 20.57 3.96 -32.94
CA ILE A 276 20.31 2.56 -32.55
C ILE A 276 19.93 1.79 -33.83
N PRO A 277 20.69 0.75 -34.24
CA PRO A 277 20.41 0.02 -35.48
C PRO A 277 19.00 -0.56 -35.52
N GLY A 278 18.30 -0.37 -36.64
CA GLY A 278 16.93 -0.86 -36.84
C GLY A 278 15.83 -0.10 -36.09
N ALA A 279 16.16 0.81 -35.16
CA ALA A 279 15.18 1.59 -34.40
C ALA A 279 14.65 2.81 -35.20
N THR A 280 13.98 2.52 -36.33
CA THR A 280 13.44 3.54 -37.26
C THR A 280 11.91 3.67 -37.21
N ALA A 281 11.27 2.96 -36.28
CA ALA A 281 9.84 3.06 -36.02
C ALA A 281 9.48 4.29 -35.17
N ARG A 282 8.21 4.71 -35.20
CA ARG A 282 7.67 5.77 -34.34
C ARG A 282 7.69 5.41 -32.85
N THR A 283 7.80 4.12 -32.53
CA THR A 283 7.90 3.58 -31.17
C THR A 283 9.24 2.87 -30.98
N TYR A 284 9.69 2.75 -29.73
CA TYR A 284 10.91 2.01 -29.37
C TYR A 284 10.73 1.30 -28.04
N LEU A 285 10.94 -0.02 -28.04
CA LEU A 285 10.98 -0.82 -26.82
C LEU A 285 12.36 -0.62 -26.18
N LEU A 286 12.38 -0.10 -24.94
CA LEU A 286 13.63 0.09 -24.20
C LEU A 286 14.29 -1.25 -23.90
N ALA A 287 15.49 -1.43 -24.44
CA ALA A 287 16.33 -2.60 -24.25
C ALA A 287 17.19 -2.46 -22.97
N PRO A 288 17.74 -3.57 -22.43
CA PRO A 288 18.65 -3.56 -21.29
C PRO A 288 19.80 -2.54 -21.37
N GLU A 289 20.35 -2.33 -22.57
CA GLU A 289 21.49 -1.46 -22.81
C GLU A 289 21.12 0.05 -22.83
N ASP A 290 19.83 0.38 -22.72
CA ASP A 290 19.35 1.76 -22.57
C ASP A 290 19.36 2.25 -21.12
N ASN A 291 19.54 1.36 -20.13
CA ASN A 291 19.55 1.72 -18.72
C ASN A 291 20.62 2.80 -18.41
N GLY A 292 20.21 3.92 -17.83
CA GLY A 292 21.10 5.04 -17.55
C GLY A 292 21.64 5.78 -18.79
N LYS A 293 21.18 5.45 -20.00
CA LYS A 293 21.64 6.08 -21.25
C LYS A 293 20.74 7.20 -21.71
N LYS A 294 21.30 8.16 -22.46
CA LYS A 294 20.54 9.28 -23.03
C LYS A 294 19.79 8.81 -24.27
N ILE A 295 18.49 8.54 -24.14
CA ILE A 295 17.61 8.17 -25.24
C ILE A 295 16.97 9.42 -25.86
N THR A 296 17.10 9.55 -27.18
CA THR A 296 16.49 10.63 -27.98
C THR A 296 15.89 10.06 -29.27
N VAL A 297 14.88 10.73 -29.82
CA VAL A 297 14.36 10.41 -31.16
C VAL A 297 14.67 11.56 -32.12
N SER A 298 15.32 11.22 -33.23
CA SER A 298 15.50 12.07 -34.39
C SER A 298 14.32 11.89 -35.34
N VAL A 299 13.75 12.99 -35.83
CA VAL A 299 12.66 12.99 -36.80
C VAL A 299 13.08 13.82 -38.01
N THR A 300 13.06 13.21 -39.20
CA THR A 300 13.46 13.87 -40.46
C THR A 300 12.25 14.01 -41.38
N ALA A 301 11.95 15.24 -41.75
CA ALA A 301 10.87 15.62 -42.66
C ALA A 301 11.39 15.89 -44.07
N THR A 302 10.76 15.26 -45.06
CA THR A 302 11.06 15.45 -46.49
C THR A 302 9.83 15.98 -47.23
N LYS A 303 10.04 16.90 -48.17
CA LYS A 303 9.02 17.37 -49.11
C LYS A 303 9.67 17.72 -50.45
N VAL A 304 9.05 17.32 -51.56
CA VAL A 304 9.61 17.52 -52.91
C VAL A 304 9.77 19.02 -53.21
N GLY A 305 10.99 19.43 -53.55
CA GLY A 305 11.34 20.84 -53.79
C GLY A 305 11.67 21.65 -52.53
N TYR A 306 11.69 21.03 -51.35
CA TYR A 306 12.06 21.66 -50.07
C TYR A 306 13.35 21.06 -49.51
N THR A 307 14.06 21.85 -48.70
CA THR A 307 15.22 21.40 -47.92
C THR A 307 14.76 20.43 -46.84
N THR A 308 15.33 19.23 -46.82
CA THR A 308 15.09 18.24 -45.75
C THR A 308 15.48 18.81 -44.39
N THR A 309 14.61 18.69 -43.40
CA THR A 309 14.84 19.22 -42.05
C THR A 309 14.74 18.10 -41.01
N LYS A 310 15.68 18.09 -40.05
CA LYS A 310 15.77 17.11 -38.98
C LYS A 310 15.63 17.83 -37.64
N THR A 311 14.75 17.34 -36.77
CA THR A 311 14.65 17.75 -35.36
C THR A 311 14.92 16.58 -34.43
N ILE A 312 15.33 16.85 -33.19
CA ILE A 312 15.72 15.84 -32.19
C ILE A 312 15.01 16.17 -30.89
N SER A 313 14.51 15.16 -30.18
CA SER A 313 13.84 15.34 -28.89
C SER A 313 14.78 15.80 -27.78
N ALA A 314 14.20 16.26 -26.67
CA ALA A 314 14.91 16.26 -25.39
C ALA A 314 15.39 14.84 -25.03
N GLU A 315 16.44 14.76 -24.21
CA GLU A 315 16.98 13.51 -23.69
C GLU A 315 16.05 12.90 -22.62
N ARG A 316 15.90 11.58 -22.63
CA ARG A 316 15.30 10.81 -21.54
C ARG A 316 16.29 9.76 -21.06
N ILE A 317 16.40 9.58 -19.74
CA ILE A 317 17.28 8.59 -19.11
C ILE A 317 16.41 7.48 -18.52
N PRO A 318 16.43 6.26 -19.07
CA PRO A 318 15.72 5.12 -18.51
C PRO A 318 16.28 4.68 -17.16
N ALA A 319 15.36 4.42 -16.22
CA ALA A 319 15.62 3.68 -15.00
C ALA A 319 15.62 2.16 -15.28
N PRO A 320 16.22 1.34 -14.39
CA PRO A 320 16.21 -0.11 -14.55
C PRO A 320 14.80 -0.69 -14.40
N GLY A 321 14.53 -1.77 -15.15
CA GLY A 321 13.25 -2.47 -15.11
C GLY A 321 13.05 -3.33 -13.85
N PRO A 322 11.81 -3.57 -13.39
CA PRO A 322 11.54 -4.55 -12.34
C PRO A 322 11.49 -5.99 -12.90
N PHE A 323 11.77 -6.98 -12.06
CA PHE A 323 11.32 -8.35 -12.31
C PHE A 323 9.81 -8.45 -12.08
N THR A 324 9.06 -8.77 -13.13
CA THR A 324 7.58 -8.85 -13.12
C THR A 324 7.05 -10.18 -12.56
N ALA A 325 7.87 -11.24 -12.58
CA ALA A 325 7.66 -12.44 -11.78
C ALA A 325 8.91 -12.69 -10.93
N ALA A 326 8.73 -12.63 -9.60
CA ALA A 326 9.76 -12.82 -8.59
C ALA A 326 9.21 -13.75 -7.50
N PRO A 327 9.15 -15.07 -7.74
CA PRO A 327 8.55 -16.04 -6.83
C PRO A 327 9.34 -16.18 -5.53
N THR A 328 8.66 -16.58 -4.46
CA THR A 328 9.30 -16.96 -3.20
C THR A 328 10.15 -18.21 -3.42
N PRO A 329 11.48 -18.18 -3.19
CA PRO A 329 12.33 -19.35 -3.37
C PRO A 329 12.00 -20.41 -2.31
N THR A 330 12.27 -21.67 -2.63
CA THR A 330 12.08 -22.79 -1.71
C THR A 330 13.40 -23.44 -1.33
N ILE A 331 13.45 -24.04 -0.15
CA ILE A 331 14.57 -24.90 0.26
C ILE A 331 14.15 -26.34 -0.05
N SER A 332 15.00 -27.03 -0.82
CA SER A 332 14.83 -28.43 -1.19
C SER A 332 15.90 -29.30 -0.51
N GLY A 333 15.55 -30.58 -0.27
CA GLY A 333 16.35 -31.49 0.55
C GLY A 333 15.91 -31.50 2.03
N THR A 334 16.49 -32.40 2.81
CA THR A 334 16.15 -32.58 4.23
C THR A 334 16.85 -31.52 5.08
N VAL A 335 16.09 -30.62 5.71
CA VAL A 335 16.62 -29.61 6.64
C VAL A 335 16.96 -30.27 7.99
N ALA A 336 18.15 -30.87 8.06
CA ALA A 336 18.70 -31.50 9.27
C ALA A 336 20.22 -31.35 9.31
N VAL A 337 20.80 -31.22 10.52
CA VAL A 337 22.26 -31.08 10.70
C VAL A 337 23.03 -32.21 9.98
N GLY A 338 24.03 -31.83 9.20
CA GLY A 338 24.85 -32.71 8.37
C GLY A 338 24.34 -32.89 6.93
N SER A 339 23.08 -32.56 6.64
CA SER A 339 22.52 -32.60 5.29
C SER A 339 22.91 -31.37 4.48
N THR A 340 23.01 -31.53 3.15
CA THR A 340 23.10 -30.40 2.22
C THR A 340 21.72 -30.10 1.66
N VAL A 341 21.31 -28.83 1.73
CA VAL A 341 20.05 -28.32 1.21
C VAL A 341 20.32 -27.37 0.04
N THR A 342 19.37 -27.28 -0.89
CA THR A 342 19.52 -26.52 -2.14
C THR A 342 18.42 -25.47 -2.25
N ALA A 343 18.82 -24.22 -2.48
CA ALA A 343 17.94 -23.12 -2.79
C ALA A 343 17.38 -23.28 -4.21
N VAL A 344 16.06 -23.23 -4.36
CA VAL A 344 15.35 -23.29 -5.63
C VAL A 344 14.77 -21.90 -5.90
N PRO A 345 15.35 -21.10 -6.83
CA PRO A 345 14.88 -19.74 -7.09
C PRO A 345 13.45 -19.63 -7.63
N GLY A 346 12.94 -20.68 -8.28
CA GLY A 346 11.70 -20.62 -9.06
C GLY A 346 11.91 -19.99 -10.45
N THR A 347 10.81 -19.76 -11.18
CA THR A 347 10.84 -19.15 -12.52
C THR A 347 10.62 -17.64 -12.42
N TRP A 348 11.59 -16.88 -12.90
CA TRP A 348 11.61 -15.41 -12.85
C TRP A 348 11.35 -14.82 -14.25
N THR A 349 10.67 -13.68 -14.29
CA THR A 349 10.37 -12.96 -15.54
C THR A 349 10.80 -11.49 -15.40
N PRO A 350 11.64 -10.94 -16.30
CA PRO A 350 12.43 -11.67 -17.30
C PRO A 350 13.42 -12.64 -16.65
N THR A 351 14.00 -13.55 -17.43
CA THR A 351 14.97 -14.53 -16.93
C THR A 351 16.24 -13.84 -16.39
N PRO A 352 16.62 -14.04 -15.12
CA PRO A 352 17.87 -13.53 -14.56
C PRO A 352 19.08 -14.10 -15.28
N THR A 353 20.15 -13.30 -15.40
CA THR A 353 21.45 -13.79 -15.88
C THR A 353 22.26 -14.42 -14.75
N GLU A 354 21.99 -14.01 -13.50
CA GLU A 354 22.70 -14.47 -12.31
C GLU A 354 21.77 -14.50 -11.09
N PHE A 355 22.09 -15.38 -10.14
CA PHE A 355 21.51 -15.41 -8.81
C PHE A 355 22.63 -15.36 -7.76
N ALA A 356 22.56 -14.39 -6.85
CA ALA A 356 23.34 -14.41 -5.62
C ALA A 356 22.49 -15.02 -4.49
N TYR A 357 23.11 -15.78 -3.60
CA TYR A 357 22.46 -16.44 -2.47
C TYR A 357 23.04 -15.91 -1.17
N GLN A 358 22.25 -15.92 -0.10
CA GLN A 358 22.73 -15.75 1.27
C GLN A 358 21.81 -16.54 2.20
N TRP A 359 22.37 -17.54 2.88
CA TRP A 359 21.63 -18.32 3.88
C TRP A 359 21.59 -17.58 5.22
N THR A 360 20.48 -17.69 5.94
CA THR A 360 20.26 -17.00 7.22
C THR A 360 19.79 -17.96 8.30
N ARG A 361 20.20 -17.69 9.54
CA ARG A 361 19.84 -18.40 10.76
C ARG A 361 19.11 -17.43 11.67
N ASN A 362 17.84 -17.72 11.99
CA ASN A 362 16.91 -16.79 12.67
C ASN A 362 16.85 -15.40 12.00
N GLY A 363 16.96 -15.34 10.67
CA GLY A 363 16.99 -14.09 9.90
C GLY A 363 18.35 -13.38 9.85
N ALA A 364 19.34 -13.79 10.66
CA ALA A 364 20.71 -13.24 10.60
C ALA A 364 21.56 -13.98 9.55
N PRO A 365 22.34 -13.28 8.69
CA PRO A 365 23.12 -13.92 7.64
C PRO A 365 24.22 -14.82 8.21
N VAL A 366 24.34 -16.04 7.68
CA VAL A 366 25.44 -16.95 8.01
C VAL A 366 26.66 -16.56 7.18
N SER A 367 27.76 -16.18 7.84
CA SER A 367 28.99 -15.74 7.18
C SER A 367 29.52 -16.79 6.19
N GLY A 368 29.87 -16.37 4.98
CA GLY A 368 30.37 -17.22 3.90
C GLY A 368 29.32 -18.13 3.22
N ALA A 369 28.08 -18.17 3.70
CA ALA A 369 27.04 -19.03 3.15
C ALA A 369 26.33 -18.39 1.94
N THR A 370 27.06 -18.20 0.84
CA THR A 370 26.58 -17.49 -0.36
C THR A 370 26.38 -18.37 -1.61
N ALA A 371 26.50 -19.69 -1.46
CA ALA A 371 26.25 -20.65 -2.54
C ALA A 371 24.77 -21.02 -2.66
N SER A 372 24.38 -21.55 -3.82
CA SER A 372 23.03 -22.11 -4.07
C SER A 372 22.72 -23.35 -3.21
N THR A 373 23.73 -23.95 -2.60
CA THR A 373 23.62 -25.03 -1.64
C THR A 373 24.19 -24.62 -0.28
N TYR A 374 23.69 -25.24 0.78
CA TYR A 374 24.19 -25.03 2.14
C TYR A 374 24.24 -26.34 2.91
N GLN A 375 25.37 -26.63 3.54
CA GLN A 375 25.51 -27.74 4.46
C GLN A 375 25.04 -27.29 5.84
N VAL A 376 23.94 -27.87 6.32
CA VAL A 376 23.31 -27.51 7.60
C VAL A 376 24.28 -27.87 8.74
N SER A 377 24.77 -26.86 9.45
CA SER A 377 25.77 -26.99 10.50
C SER A 377 25.15 -27.31 11.86
N ALA A 378 25.95 -27.77 12.81
CA ALA A 378 25.50 -28.02 14.18
C ALA A 378 24.98 -26.74 14.89
N ALA A 379 25.43 -25.56 14.45
CA ALA A 379 24.97 -24.28 14.98
C ALA A 379 23.60 -23.84 14.41
N ASP A 380 23.07 -24.50 13.39
CA ASP A 380 21.72 -24.24 12.86
C ASP A 380 20.63 -24.99 13.63
N ALA A 381 20.96 -26.09 14.33
CA ALA A 381 19.97 -26.89 15.05
C ALA A 381 19.25 -26.08 16.15
N GLY A 382 17.92 -26.18 16.17
CA GLY A 382 17.04 -25.40 17.04
C GLY A 382 16.69 -24.01 16.51
N ASN A 383 17.31 -23.60 15.40
CA ASN A 383 17.09 -22.31 14.76
C ASN A 383 16.26 -22.47 13.48
N LEU A 384 15.75 -21.34 12.98
CA LEU A 384 15.05 -21.25 11.70
C LEU A 384 16.07 -20.96 10.59
N LEU A 385 16.17 -21.84 9.60
CA LEU A 385 17.02 -21.68 8.42
C LEU A 385 16.19 -21.14 7.25
N SER A 386 16.64 -20.07 6.61
CA SER A 386 16.08 -19.56 5.35
C SER A 386 17.19 -19.19 4.36
N VAL A 387 16.83 -18.97 3.10
CA VAL A 387 17.76 -18.45 2.08
C VAL A 387 17.16 -17.23 1.38
N SER A 388 17.92 -16.14 1.30
CA SER A 388 17.63 -15.04 0.40
C SER A 388 18.29 -15.30 -0.95
N VAL A 389 17.50 -15.21 -2.02
CA VAL A 389 17.94 -15.32 -3.41
C VAL A 389 17.75 -13.95 -4.06
N THR A 390 18.84 -13.35 -4.53
CA THR A 390 18.87 -12.08 -5.24
C THR A 390 19.07 -12.36 -6.73
N ALA A 391 18.04 -12.09 -7.52
CA ALA A 391 18.10 -12.17 -8.98
C ALA A 391 18.69 -10.88 -9.57
N SER A 392 19.59 -11.00 -10.54
CA SER A 392 20.12 -9.88 -11.32
C SER A 392 20.06 -10.16 -12.83
N ALA A 393 19.82 -9.10 -13.59
CA ALA A 393 19.90 -9.09 -15.05
C ALA A 393 20.31 -7.69 -15.54
N PRO A 394 21.08 -7.58 -16.64
CA PRO A 394 21.43 -6.27 -17.21
C PRO A 394 20.18 -5.41 -17.46
N GLY A 395 20.23 -4.14 -17.06
CA GLY A 395 19.12 -3.22 -17.22
C GLY A 395 17.92 -3.44 -16.29
N TYR A 396 17.95 -4.43 -15.39
CA TYR A 396 16.91 -4.67 -14.39
C TYR A 396 17.41 -4.43 -12.96
N ALA A 397 16.54 -3.96 -12.08
CA ALA A 397 16.82 -3.76 -10.67
C ALA A 397 16.95 -5.12 -9.98
N SER A 398 18.04 -5.33 -9.24
CA SER A 398 18.24 -6.59 -8.53
C SER A 398 17.16 -6.78 -7.48
N THR A 399 16.47 -7.91 -7.52
CA THR A 399 15.32 -8.20 -6.65
C THR A 399 15.63 -9.39 -5.76
N THR A 400 15.49 -9.21 -4.46
CA THR A 400 15.72 -10.25 -3.45
C THR A 400 14.39 -10.86 -2.99
N ARG A 401 14.38 -12.18 -2.82
CA ARG A 401 13.27 -12.94 -2.24
C ARG A 401 13.82 -13.90 -1.20
N VAL A 402 13.13 -14.04 -0.07
CA VAL A 402 13.55 -14.92 1.04
C VAL A 402 12.62 -16.12 1.09
N SER A 403 13.16 -17.32 1.28
CA SER A 403 12.35 -18.53 1.46
C SER A 403 11.55 -18.46 2.76
N LEU A 404 10.47 -19.24 2.83
CA LEU A 404 9.91 -19.60 4.14
C LEU A 404 11.03 -20.21 5.00
N ALA A 405 11.09 -19.81 6.26
CA ALA A 405 12.09 -20.31 7.19
C ALA A 405 11.67 -21.69 7.70
N GLN A 406 12.54 -22.69 7.55
CA GLN A 406 12.30 -24.05 7.99
C GLN A 406 13.03 -24.29 9.31
N SER A 407 12.37 -24.90 10.28
CA SER A 407 13.01 -25.24 11.55
C SER A 407 14.00 -26.38 11.36
N VAL A 408 15.25 -26.16 11.79
CA VAL A 408 16.25 -27.24 11.85
C VAL A 408 16.02 -27.99 13.16
N PRO A 409 15.62 -29.28 13.15
CA PRO A 409 15.41 -30.02 14.40
C PRO A 409 16.72 -30.10 15.19
N THR A 410 16.65 -29.89 16.51
CA THR A 410 17.77 -30.30 17.38
C THR A 410 17.86 -31.82 17.34
N GLN A 411 19.06 -32.36 17.17
CA GLN A 411 19.25 -33.80 17.23
C GLN A 411 19.15 -34.29 18.68
N ARG A 412 18.76 -35.55 18.88
CA ARG A 412 18.74 -36.17 20.20
C ARG A 412 19.91 -37.13 20.34
N PHE A 413 20.52 -37.16 21.51
CA PHE A 413 21.45 -38.24 21.83
C PHE A 413 20.70 -39.57 21.89
N THR A 414 21.32 -40.62 21.37
CA THR A 414 20.89 -41.99 21.62
C THR A 414 21.73 -42.55 22.76
N THR A 415 21.07 -43.09 23.80
CA THR A 415 21.74 -43.61 25.00
C THR A 415 21.61 -45.13 25.03
N THR A 416 22.74 -45.84 24.95
CA THR A 416 22.77 -47.31 25.04
C THR A 416 23.01 -47.81 26.47
N SER A 417 23.45 -46.94 27.38
CA SER A 417 23.52 -47.22 28.82
C SER A 417 23.21 -45.97 29.65
N ARG A 418 22.70 -46.16 30.87
CA ARG A 418 22.48 -45.07 31.84
C ARG A 418 23.77 -44.76 32.62
N PRO A 419 23.93 -43.52 33.12
CA PRO A 419 24.92 -43.20 34.15
C PRO A 419 24.85 -44.17 35.34
N THR A 420 26.00 -44.54 35.89
CA THR A 420 26.11 -45.37 37.08
C THR A 420 26.94 -44.67 38.15
N ILE A 421 26.62 -44.94 39.42
CA ILE A 421 27.46 -44.55 40.55
C ILE A 421 28.42 -45.71 40.83
N SER A 422 29.69 -45.39 41.06
CA SER A 422 30.75 -46.32 41.42
C SER A 422 31.54 -45.80 42.63
N GLY A 423 32.29 -46.69 43.29
CA GLY A 423 32.84 -46.43 44.62
C GLY A 423 31.93 -47.02 45.72
N ALA A 424 32.51 -47.30 46.90
CA ALA A 424 31.74 -47.81 48.03
C ALA A 424 30.82 -46.69 48.56
N PRO A 425 29.51 -46.94 48.72
CA PRO A 425 28.58 -45.96 49.31
C PRO A 425 28.71 -45.97 50.83
N THR A 426 29.90 -45.65 51.32
CA THR A 426 30.26 -45.61 52.74
C THR A 426 30.78 -44.23 53.09
N ALA A 427 30.39 -43.68 54.24
CA ALA A 427 30.92 -42.40 54.71
C ALA A 427 32.47 -42.37 54.71
N GLY A 428 33.03 -41.24 54.28
CA GLY A 428 34.46 -41.06 54.01
C GLY A 428 34.93 -41.57 52.64
N SER A 429 34.12 -42.34 51.91
CA SER A 429 34.43 -42.79 50.55
C SER A 429 34.05 -41.76 49.50
N VAL A 430 34.74 -41.78 48.36
CA VAL A 430 34.41 -40.96 47.19
C VAL A 430 33.56 -41.77 46.22
N LEU A 431 32.34 -41.30 45.96
CA LEU A 431 31.53 -41.79 44.85
C LEU A 431 31.99 -41.13 43.54
N THR A 432 32.02 -41.91 42.47
CA THR A 432 32.38 -41.46 41.12
C THR A 432 31.23 -41.76 40.16
N ALA A 433 30.75 -40.74 39.46
CA ALA A 433 29.74 -40.87 38.43
C ALA A 433 30.37 -41.32 37.11
N SER A 434 29.90 -42.44 36.56
CA SER A 434 30.12 -42.74 35.14
C SER A 434 29.15 -41.92 34.31
N THR A 435 29.59 -41.50 33.12
CA THR A 435 28.75 -40.71 32.22
C THR A 435 27.70 -41.55 31.49
N GLY A 436 27.89 -42.86 31.37
CA GLY A 436 27.14 -43.71 30.45
C GLY A 436 27.61 -43.54 28.99
N THR A 437 27.01 -44.30 28.06
CA THR A 437 27.35 -44.27 26.63
C THR A 437 26.31 -43.54 25.80
N TRP A 438 26.76 -42.48 25.12
CA TRP A 438 25.94 -41.55 24.35
C TRP A 438 26.45 -41.51 22.91
N SER A 439 25.55 -41.60 21.93
CA SER A 439 25.88 -41.46 20.51
C SER A 439 25.10 -40.30 19.86
N PRO A 440 25.78 -39.38 19.15
CA PRO A 440 27.24 -39.27 19.04
C PRO A 440 27.88 -38.75 20.34
N THR A 441 29.21 -38.88 20.44
CA THR A 441 29.99 -38.49 21.62
C THR A 441 29.73 -37.01 22.01
N PRO A 442 29.27 -36.73 23.25
CA PRO A 442 29.04 -35.37 23.74
C PRO A 442 30.33 -34.55 23.83
N ASP A 443 30.22 -33.21 23.80
CA ASP A 443 31.37 -32.31 23.93
C ASP A 443 31.83 -32.24 25.39
N TYR A 444 30.87 -32.22 26.33
CA TYR A 444 31.12 -32.33 27.77
C TYR A 444 29.85 -32.78 28.53
N PHE A 445 30.00 -33.02 29.83
CA PHE A 445 28.94 -33.41 30.74
C PHE A 445 28.81 -32.42 31.90
N THR A 446 27.60 -32.28 32.42
CA THR A 446 27.35 -31.63 33.73
C THR A 446 26.77 -32.64 34.70
N TYR A 447 27.17 -32.54 35.97
CA TYR A 447 26.76 -33.42 37.05
C TYR A 447 25.98 -32.61 38.09
N GLN A 448 25.00 -33.24 38.73
CA GLN A 448 24.41 -32.74 39.96
C GLN A 448 24.14 -33.94 40.86
N TRP A 449 24.87 -34.01 41.98
CA TRP A 449 24.60 -34.98 43.04
C TRP A 449 23.38 -34.55 43.84
N ARG A 450 22.59 -35.54 44.25
CA ARG A 450 21.30 -35.36 44.91
C ARG A 450 21.22 -36.29 46.11
N ARG A 451 20.68 -35.77 47.21
CA ARG A 451 20.37 -36.50 48.44
C ARG A 451 18.85 -36.52 48.58
N ASP A 452 18.26 -37.72 48.61
CA ASP A 452 16.81 -37.92 48.65
C ASP A 452 16.08 -37.15 47.53
N ALA A 453 16.59 -37.30 46.30
CA ALA A 453 16.22 -36.57 45.07
C ALA A 453 16.46 -35.03 45.05
N LEU A 454 16.65 -34.38 46.20
CA LEU A 454 16.98 -32.95 46.30
C LEU A 454 18.44 -32.69 45.92
N ALA A 455 18.71 -31.60 45.19
CA ALA A 455 20.07 -31.23 44.79
C ALA A 455 20.92 -30.85 46.01
N ILE A 456 22.11 -31.44 46.13
CA ILE A 456 23.09 -31.06 47.16
C ILE A 456 23.80 -29.78 46.67
N PRO A 457 23.70 -28.64 47.39
CA PRO A 457 24.31 -27.39 46.95
C PRO A 457 25.82 -27.53 46.75
N GLY A 458 26.34 -27.05 45.62
CA GLY A 458 27.77 -27.11 45.27
C GLY A 458 28.29 -28.47 44.77
N ALA A 459 27.51 -29.56 44.86
CA ALA A 459 27.94 -30.89 44.46
C ALA A 459 27.74 -31.14 42.94
N THR A 460 28.56 -30.47 42.12
CA THR A 460 28.46 -30.47 40.64
C THR A 460 29.63 -31.14 39.92
N GLY A 461 30.58 -31.71 40.66
CA GLY A 461 31.72 -32.48 40.11
C GLY A 461 31.34 -33.89 39.66
N SER A 462 32.23 -34.53 38.89
CA SER A 462 32.10 -35.96 38.51
C SER A 462 32.27 -36.93 39.69
N THR A 463 32.76 -36.44 40.83
CA THR A 463 32.91 -37.18 42.09
C THR A 463 32.21 -36.45 43.23
N TYR A 464 31.82 -37.21 44.25
CA TYR A 464 31.25 -36.69 45.49
C TYR A 464 31.77 -37.48 46.70
N THR A 465 32.46 -36.79 47.61
CA THR A 465 32.95 -37.39 48.86
C THR A 465 31.82 -37.46 49.87
N LEU A 466 31.50 -38.67 50.34
CA LEU A 466 30.41 -38.91 51.27
C LEU A 466 30.74 -38.40 52.67
N GLY A 467 30.00 -37.38 53.11
CA GLY A 467 30.12 -36.83 54.45
C GLY A 467 29.22 -37.57 55.46
N ALA A 468 29.37 -37.23 56.74
CA ALA A 468 28.51 -37.77 57.80
C ALA A 468 27.02 -37.43 57.59
N ALA A 469 26.71 -36.33 56.88
CA ALA A 469 25.35 -35.89 56.56
C ALA A 469 24.69 -36.68 55.40
N ASP A 470 25.43 -37.56 54.71
CA ASP A 470 24.90 -38.43 53.66
C ASP A 470 24.46 -39.81 54.18
N VAL A 471 24.93 -40.21 55.37
CA VAL A 471 24.65 -41.52 55.96
C VAL A 471 23.14 -41.75 56.13
N GLY A 472 22.67 -42.89 55.65
CA GLY A 472 21.27 -43.30 55.67
C GLY A 472 20.39 -42.63 54.61
N ARG A 473 20.97 -41.85 53.69
CA ARG A 473 20.25 -41.12 52.63
C ARG A 473 20.53 -41.70 51.25
N ASP A 474 19.59 -41.49 50.33
CA ASP A 474 19.70 -41.97 48.97
C ASP A 474 20.47 -40.96 48.11
N ILE A 475 21.64 -41.37 47.63
CA ILE A 475 22.45 -40.57 46.72
C ILE A 475 22.18 -40.96 45.27
N THR A 476 21.82 -39.97 44.45
CA THR A 476 21.70 -40.10 42.98
C THR A 476 22.57 -39.04 42.31
N VAL A 477 22.96 -39.29 41.06
CA VAL A 477 23.58 -38.26 40.21
C VAL A 477 22.77 -38.08 38.93
N THR A 478 22.40 -36.84 38.64
CA THR A 478 21.91 -36.45 37.31
C THR A 478 23.12 -36.12 36.45
N VAL A 479 23.32 -36.85 35.34
CA VAL A 479 24.29 -36.49 34.30
C VAL A 479 23.53 -35.96 33.10
N ALA A 480 23.89 -34.78 32.62
CA ALA A 480 23.39 -34.25 31.36
C ALA A 480 24.52 -34.12 30.35
N ALA A 481 24.35 -34.76 29.19
CA ALA A 481 25.22 -34.58 28.03
C ALA A 481 24.95 -33.24 27.34
N ILE A 482 26.02 -32.56 26.92
CA ILE A 482 25.95 -31.32 26.13
C ILE A 482 26.76 -31.51 24.85
N LYS A 483 26.16 -31.18 23.71
CA LYS A 483 26.81 -31.06 22.42
C LYS A 483 26.11 -29.98 21.62
N THR A 484 26.86 -29.15 20.90
CA THR A 484 26.25 -28.10 20.06
C THR A 484 25.33 -28.74 19.02
N GLY A 485 24.09 -28.25 18.93
CA GLY A 485 23.05 -28.78 18.04
C GLY A 485 22.23 -29.97 18.57
N TYR A 486 22.47 -30.43 19.80
CA TYR A 486 21.73 -31.53 20.43
C TYR A 486 20.86 -31.06 21.59
N THR A 487 19.69 -31.67 21.77
CA THR A 487 18.85 -31.40 22.94
C THR A 487 19.55 -31.86 24.22
N ARG A 488 19.68 -30.98 25.22
CA ARG A 488 20.19 -31.35 26.56
C ARG A 488 19.27 -32.41 27.18
N THR A 489 19.77 -33.63 27.32
CA THR A 489 19.02 -34.76 27.88
C THR A 489 19.61 -35.14 29.24
N PRO A 490 18.96 -34.80 30.36
CA PRO A 490 19.39 -35.23 31.68
C PRO A 490 18.99 -36.69 31.92
N LEU A 491 19.91 -37.49 32.46
CA LEU A 491 19.66 -38.89 32.81
C LEU A 491 20.16 -39.15 34.24
N ASN A 492 19.29 -39.70 35.07
CA ASN A 492 19.64 -40.05 36.44
C ASN A 492 20.26 -41.46 36.49
N SER A 493 21.24 -41.63 37.39
CA SER A 493 21.65 -42.94 37.86
C SER A 493 20.52 -43.63 38.65
N ALA A 494 20.68 -44.93 38.93
CA ALA A 494 20.00 -45.54 40.07
C ALA A 494 20.42 -44.84 41.39
N SER A 495 19.59 -44.90 42.42
CA SER A 495 19.98 -44.45 43.76
C SER A 495 20.92 -45.45 44.43
N VAL A 496 21.79 -44.92 45.28
CA VAL A 496 22.65 -45.72 46.15
C VAL A 496 22.54 -45.14 47.56
N THR A 497 21.95 -45.91 48.47
CA THR A 497 21.83 -45.52 49.89
C THR A 497 23.21 -45.59 50.56
N VAL A 498 23.59 -44.53 51.27
CA VAL A 498 24.92 -44.45 51.90
C VAL A 498 24.92 -45.12 53.27
N ALA A 499 25.72 -46.17 53.40
CA ALA A 499 26.07 -46.76 54.68
C ALA A 499 27.12 -45.89 55.42
N PRO A 500 27.30 -46.06 56.74
CA PRO A 500 28.48 -45.55 57.42
C PRO A 500 29.72 -46.44 57.11
N GLY A 501 30.94 -45.92 57.27
CA GLY A 501 32.17 -46.72 57.07
C GLY A 501 32.25 -47.93 58.03
N THR A 502 33.11 -48.91 57.78
CA THR A 502 33.23 -50.09 58.66
C THR A 502 34.69 -50.45 58.97
N PHE A 503 34.92 -50.97 60.17
CA PHE A 503 36.23 -51.52 60.53
C PHE A 503 36.50 -52.79 59.70
N THR A 504 37.62 -52.82 58.99
CA THR A 504 37.98 -53.89 58.04
C THR A 504 38.47 -55.17 58.72
N THR A 505 38.79 -55.12 60.01
CA THR A 505 39.08 -56.30 60.83
C THR A 505 38.53 -56.08 62.24
N ALA A 506 37.62 -56.94 62.68
CA ALA A 506 36.96 -56.84 63.98
C ALA A 506 36.59 -58.25 64.48
N PRO A 507 37.22 -58.77 65.55
CA PRO A 507 36.99 -60.12 66.04
C PRO A 507 35.67 -60.23 66.80
N THR A 508 35.20 -61.47 67.05
CA THR A 508 34.07 -61.71 67.95
C THR A 508 34.59 -62.01 69.36
N PRO A 509 34.23 -61.19 70.38
CA PRO A 509 34.56 -61.51 71.76
C PRO A 509 33.90 -62.80 72.23
N SER A 510 34.67 -63.65 72.91
CA SER A 510 34.18 -64.89 73.50
C SER A 510 33.77 -64.66 74.96
N VAL A 511 32.74 -65.39 75.44
CA VAL A 511 32.26 -65.37 76.82
C VAL A 511 31.96 -66.78 77.33
N SER A 512 32.37 -67.08 78.56
CA SER A 512 32.14 -68.34 79.25
C SER A 512 31.65 -68.14 80.69
N GLY A 513 30.90 -69.11 81.24
CA GLY A 513 30.38 -69.10 82.62
C GLY A 513 28.90 -69.54 82.74
N SER A 514 28.30 -69.33 83.92
CA SER A 514 26.93 -69.77 84.28
C SER A 514 25.86 -68.70 83.99
N ALA A 515 24.62 -69.12 83.72
CA ALA A 515 23.60 -68.34 83.00
C ALA A 515 22.22 -68.33 83.68
N GLN A 516 22.17 -68.06 84.98
CA GLN A 516 20.97 -67.81 85.78
C GLN A 516 21.27 -66.70 86.78
N VAL A 517 20.24 -66.11 87.40
CA VAL A 517 20.41 -65.21 88.55
C VAL A 517 21.35 -65.85 89.58
N GLY A 518 22.52 -65.24 89.83
CA GLY A 518 23.51 -65.69 90.83
C GLY A 518 24.84 -66.31 90.33
N GLY A 519 25.08 -66.49 89.01
CA GLY A 519 26.34 -67.06 88.46
C GLY A 519 27.36 -66.04 87.93
N THR A 520 28.56 -66.42 87.46
CA THR A 520 29.60 -65.48 86.94
C THR A 520 30.00 -65.78 85.48
N LEU A 521 30.43 -64.75 84.72
CA LEU A 521 30.88 -64.77 83.32
C LEU A 521 32.25 -64.05 83.09
N VAL A 522 33.05 -64.47 82.10
CA VAL A 522 34.38 -63.88 81.72
C VAL A 522 34.55 -63.81 80.19
N GLY A 523 35.29 -62.84 79.62
CA GLY A 523 35.46 -62.71 78.16
C GLY A 523 36.67 -61.89 77.63
N VAL A 524 36.93 -61.97 76.32
CA VAL A 524 38.19 -61.54 75.64
C VAL A 524 37.93 -60.78 74.33
N ALA A 525 38.68 -59.71 74.01
CA ALA A 525 38.39 -58.76 72.91
C ALA A 525 38.96 -59.08 71.50
N GLY A 526 40.23 -59.46 71.38
CA GLY A 526 40.95 -59.67 70.09
C GLY A 526 41.41 -58.39 69.35
N THR A 527 41.99 -58.54 68.15
CA THR A 527 42.70 -57.51 67.34
C THR A 527 41.86 -56.83 66.24
N TRP A 528 41.95 -55.50 66.13
CA TRP A 528 41.09 -54.65 65.26
C TRP A 528 41.88 -53.84 64.20
N SER A 529 41.28 -53.53 63.05
CA SER A 529 41.84 -52.69 61.98
C SER A 529 40.73 -51.99 61.13
N PRO A 530 40.94 -50.78 60.55
CA PRO A 530 41.97 -49.81 60.96
C PRO A 530 41.88 -49.55 62.46
N GLN A 531 42.99 -49.22 63.11
CA GLN A 531 43.04 -49.20 64.56
C GLN A 531 41.94 -48.27 65.14
N PRO A 532 41.08 -48.79 66.05
CA PRO A 532 40.15 -47.95 66.80
C PRO A 532 40.92 -46.89 67.57
N ASP A 533 40.37 -45.68 67.62
CA ASP A 533 40.99 -44.59 68.39
C ASP A 533 40.80 -44.83 69.91
N GLU A 534 39.81 -45.64 70.29
CA GLU A 534 39.54 -46.11 71.65
C GLU A 534 38.91 -47.53 71.64
N LEU A 535 39.14 -48.32 72.70
CA LEU A 535 38.44 -49.58 72.98
C LEU A 535 37.82 -49.57 74.39
N SER A 536 36.51 -49.80 74.49
CA SER A 536 35.80 -49.93 75.77
C SER A 536 35.15 -51.31 75.93
N TYR A 537 35.18 -51.82 77.16
CA TYR A 537 34.55 -53.08 77.56
C TYR A 537 33.31 -52.77 78.39
N GLN A 538 32.26 -53.54 78.19
CA GLN A 538 31.04 -53.43 78.95
C GLN A 538 30.34 -54.78 79.01
N TRP A 539 30.24 -55.37 80.20
CA TRP A 539 29.27 -56.43 80.40
C TRP A 539 27.89 -55.85 80.30
N THR A 540 27.04 -56.60 79.61
CA THR A 540 25.69 -56.19 79.30
C THR A 540 24.72 -57.26 79.74
N ARG A 541 23.91 -56.97 80.73
CA ARG A 541 22.79 -57.77 81.21
C ARG A 541 21.61 -57.43 80.32
N ASN A 542 21.12 -58.39 79.54
CA ASN A 542 20.04 -58.20 78.57
C ASN A 542 20.43 -57.30 77.37
N GLY A 543 21.73 -57.13 77.11
CA GLY A 543 22.22 -56.08 76.22
C GLY A 543 22.35 -54.70 76.90
N THR A 544 21.79 -54.50 78.09
CA THR A 544 21.97 -53.29 78.90
C THR A 544 23.29 -53.34 79.68
N PRO A 545 24.18 -52.33 79.56
CA PRO A 545 25.34 -52.17 80.45
C PRO A 545 24.99 -52.43 81.93
N ILE A 546 25.78 -53.24 82.63
CA ILE A 546 25.76 -53.24 84.10
C ILE A 546 26.79 -52.22 84.57
N ASP A 547 26.35 -51.24 85.37
CA ASP A 547 27.23 -50.21 85.91
C ASP A 547 28.41 -50.81 86.69
N GLY A 548 29.59 -50.24 86.50
CA GLY A 548 30.86 -50.74 87.05
C GLY A 548 31.38 -52.03 86.40
N ALA A 549 30.57 -52.76 85.63
CA ALA A 549 30.98 -53.99 84.94
C ALA A 549 31.68 -53.71 83.59
N THR A 550 32.60 -52.74 83.58
CA THR A 550 33.45 -52.36 82.44
C THR A 550 34.78 -53.14 82.38
N SER A 551 34.93 -54.15 83.24
CA SER A 551 36.07 -55.08 83.25
C SER A 551 35.85 -56.27 82.30
N ALA A 552 36.86 -57.10 82.08
CA ALA A 552 36.78 -58.33 81.27
C ALA A 552 36.00 -59.50 81.94
N SER A 553 35.37 -59.30 83.10
CA SER A 553 34.59 -60.31 83.85
C SER A 553 33.44 -59.71 84.68
N TYR A 554 32.38 -60.47 84.95
CA TYR A 554 31.15 -59.99 85.63
C TYR A 554 30.30 -61.08 86.33
N LEU A 555 29.69 -60.74 87.48
CA LEU A 555 28.84 -61.59 88.33
C LEU A 555 27.33 -61.25 88.20
N LEU A 556 26.52 -62.22 87.80
CA LEU A 556 25.06 -62.17 87.69
C LEU A 556 24.39 -62.12 89.08
N VAL A 557 23.38 -61.29 89.22
CA VAL A 557 22.57 -61.10 90.45
C VAL A 557 21.07 -61.12 90.12
N GLU A 558 20.20 -60.83 91.09
CA GLU A 558 18.73 -60.82 90.95
C GLU A 558 18.20 -59.95 89.80
N ALA A 559 18.87 -58.82 89.54
CA ALA A 559 18.54 -57.96 88.41
C ALA A 559 18.85 -58.60 87.04
N ASP A 560 19.71 -59.61 86.97
CA ASP A 560 19.95 -60.42 85.76
C ASP A 560 18.80 -61.40 85.48
N ARG A 561 17.73 -61.40 86.28
CA ARG A 561 16.49 -62.09 85.90
C ARG A 561 15.96 -61.46 84.61
N GLY A 562 15.51 -62.30 83.68
CA GLY A 562 15.09 -61.81 82.38
C GLY A 562 16.22 -61.55 81.38
N ALA A 563 17.49 -61.70 81.78
CA ALA A 563 18.60 -61.08 81.06
C ALA A 563 19.38 -61.98 80.10
N GLN A 564 19.51 -61.56 78.83
CA GLN A 564 20.58 -61.98 77.93
C GLN A 564 21.92 -61.36 78.30
N VAL A 565 22.68 -61.98 79.21
CA VAL A 565 23.99 -61.46 79.59
C VAL A 565 25.06 -61.80 78.55
N ARG A 566 25.84 -60.78 78.18
CA ARG A 566 26.82 -60.76 77.08
C ARG A 566 27.97 -59.82 77.44
N LEU A 567 29.20 -60.09 77.00
CA LEU A 567 30.27 -59.08 76.98
C LEU A 567 30.21 -58.31 75.67
N THR A 568 30.33 -57.00 75.77
CA THR A 568 30.34 -56.08 74.64
C THR A 568 31.67 -55.32 74.62
N VAL A 569 32.34 -55.30 73.47
CA VAL A 569 33.60 -54.58 73.24
C VAL A 569 33.39 -53.61 72.08
N THR A 570 33.63 -52.32 72.30
CA THR A 570 33.34 -51.26 71.32
C THR A 570 34.61 -50.58 70.85
N GLY A 571 34.82 -50.56 69.53
CA GLY A 571 35.81 -49.71 68.86
C GLY A 571 35.15 -48.52 68.17
N THR A 572 35.66 -47.32 68.45
CA THR A 572 35.18 -46.04 67.87
C THR A 572 36.20 -45.44 66.90
N LYS A 573 35.70 -44.83 65.82
CA LYS A 573 36.44 -43.99 64.85
C LYS A 573 35.44 -43.10 64.11
N ALA A 574 35.71 -41.80 64.01
CA ALA A 574 34.75 -40.84 63.44
C ALA A 574 34.47 -41.09 61.95
N GLY A 575 33.20 -40.97 61.52
CA GLY A 575 32.76 -41.26 60.14
C GLY A 575 32.60 -42.76 59.83
N TYR A 576 33.11 -43.64 60.70
CA TYR A 576 32.86 -45.08 60.66
C TYR A 576 31.67 -45.41 61.58
N THR A 577 30.99 -46.49 61.26
CA THR A 577 30.09 -47.18 62.18
C THR A 577 30.92 -47.55 63.39
N THR A 578 30.63 -46.95 64.56
CA THR A 578 31.12 -47.43 65.85
C THR A 578 30.82 -48.92 65.92
N LEU A 579 31.86 -49.75 65.87
CA LEU A 579 31.66 -51.18 65.75
C LEU A 579 31.77 -51.79 67.14
N THR A 580 30.60 -52.06 67.67
CA THR A 580 30.40 -52.77 68.91
C THR A 580 30.30 -54.26 68.60
N ARG A 581 31.30 -55.03 69.05
CA ARG A 581 31.30 -56.48 68.94
C ARG A 581 30.90 -57.09 70.28
N THR A 582 29.77 -57.77 70.25
CA THR A 582 29.21 -58.47 71.41
C THR A 582 29.40 -59.97 71.28
N SER A 583 29.58 -60.64 72.42
CA SER A 583 29.66 -62.09 72.53
C SER A 583 28.31 -62.77 72.26
N ALA A 584 28.34 -64.10 72.15
CA ALA A 584 27.13 -64.91 72.26
C ALA A 584 26.39 -64.63 73.58
N ALA A 585 25.06 -64.78 73.54
CA ALA A 585 24.17 -64.52 74.68
C ALA A 585 24.11 -65.68 75.67
N LYS A 586 23.78 -65.34 76.91
CA LYS A 586 23.27 -66.24 77.94
C LYS A 586 21.97 -65.66 78.52
N THR A 587 20.79 -66.21 78.18
CA THR A 587 19.46 -65.70 78.57
C THR A 587 18.96 -66.23 79.92
N ILE A 588 18.26 -65.38 80.69
CA ILE A 588 17.44 -65.68 81.87
C ILE A 588 16.00 -65.11 81.65
N LEU A 589 14.96 -65.48 82.42
CA LEU A 589 13.53 -65.09 82.20
C LEU A 589 12.72 -64.72 83.48
N GLY A 590 11.60 -63.99 83.33
CA GLY A 590 10.56 -63.59 84.32
C GLY A 590 9.15 -63.39 83.68
N VAL A 591 8.08 -63.00 84.42
CA VAL A 591 6.65 -62.96 83.94
C VAL A 591 5.72 -61.86 84.55
N PHE A 592 4.74 -61.31 83.79
CA PHE A 592 3.84 -60.19 84.19
C PHE A 592 2.56 -60.61 84.97
N THR A 593 1.93 -59.66 85.70
CA THR A 593 0.83 -59.93 86.64
C THR A 593 -0.39 -58.97 86.66
N THR A 594 -0.40 -57.79 86.01
CA THR A 594 -1.59 -56.88 85.97
C THR A 594 -1.63 -55.95 84.75
N THR A 595 -2.81 -55.72 84.13
CA THR A 595 -2.99 -54.90 82.89
C THR A 595 -4.18 -53.91 82.96
N PRO A 596 -4.07 -52.65 82.47
CA PRO A 596 -5.09 -51.59 82.54
C PRO A 596 -5.90 -51.38 81.24
N THR A 597 -6.80 -50.38 81.29
CA THR A 597 -7.49 -49.72 80.15
C THR A 597 -6.74 -48.47 79.66
N LEU A 598 -7.00 -48.03 78.42
CA LEU A 598 -6.24 -46.98 77.71
C LEU A 598 -7.14 -45.81 77.24
N SER A 599 -6.59 -44.59 77.16
CA SER A 599 -7.29 -43.38 76.72
C SER A 599 -6.43 -42.43 75.87
N ILE A 600 -7.06 -41.42 75.27
CA ILE A 600 -6.41 -40.35 74.48
C ILE A 600 -6.59 -39.01 75.22
N THR A 601 -5.58 -38.15 75.19
CA THR A 601 -5.52 -36.88 75.94
C THR A 601 -4.99 -35.72 75.08
N GLY A 602 -5.35 -34.48 75.43
CA GLY A 602 -5.06 -33.27 74.65
C GLY A 602 -6.30 -32.71 73.94
N THR A 603 -6.18 -31.54 73.34
CA THR A 603 -7.29 -30.88 72.64
C THR A 603 -7.56 -31.58 71.31
N LEU A 604 -8.76 -32.13 71.15
CA LEU A 604 -9.19 -32.88 69.96
C LEU A 604 -9.68 -31.95 68.82
N GLU A 605 -8.89 -30.93 68.47
CA GLU A 605 -9.26 -29.93 67.45
C GLU A 605 -8.37 -30.00 66.20
N PRO A 606 -8.88 -29.71 64.99
CA PRO A 606 -8.05 -29.58 63.79
C PRO A 606 -6.88 -28.60 63.94
N GLY A 607 -5.67 -29.12 63.73
CA GLY A 607 -4.39 -28.42 63.93
C GLY A 607 -3.80 -28.57 65.34
N ALA A 608 -4.51 -29.15 66.30
CA ALA A 608 -3.98 -29.47 67.63
C ALA A 608 -3.26 -30.82 67.63
N THR A 609 -2.47 -31.09 68.68
CA THR A 609 -1.73 -32.36 68.84
C THR A 609 -2.20 -33.10 70.07
N VAL A 610 -2.64 -34.35 69.89
CA VAL A 610 -3.16 -35.25 70.93
C VAL A 610 -2.15 -36.35 71.28
N THR A 611 -2.33 -36.98 72.44
CA THR A 611 -1.36 -37.89 73.08
C THR A 611 -2.05 -39.16 73.60
N ALA A 612 -1.43 -40.32 73.45
CA ALA A 612 -1.91 -41.58 74.01
C ALA A 612 -1.52 -41.76 75.49
N ALA A 613 -2.48 -42.11 76.34
CA ALA A 613 -2.31 -42.37 77.77
C ALA A 613 -2.46 -43.87 78.11
N THR A 614 -1.48 -44.42 78.83
CA THR A 614 -1.18 -45.86 78.81
C THR A 614 -1.48 -46.65 80.09
N GLY A 615 -2.00 -46.00 81.13
CA GLY A 615 -2.40 -46.61 82.40
C GLY A 615 -1.25 -47.29 83.19
N THR A 616 -1.61 -47.99 84.26
CA THR A 616 -0.68 -48.66 85.18
C THR A 616 -0.68 -50.18 84.96
N TRP A 617 0.49 -50.80 84.80
CA TRP A 617 0.65 -52.25 84.65
C TRP A 617 1.56 -52.79 85.77
N SER A 618 1.48 -54.09 86.07
CA SER A 618 2.35 -54.72 87.07
C SER A 618 3.02 -56.01 86.55
N PRO A 619 4.34 -56.18 86.75
CA PRO A 619 5.29 -55.10 87.01
C PRO A 619 5.26 -54.09 85.85
N ALA A 620 5.60 -52.83 86.11
CA ALA A 620 5.42 -51.76 85.11
C ALA A 620 6.22 -52.04 83.80
N PRO A 621 5.69 -51.72 82.61
CA PRO A 621 6.34 -52.05 81.34
C PRO A 621 7.49 -51.08 81.08
N ASP A 622 8.50 -51.54 80.35
CA ASP A 622 9.65 -50.71 80.00
C ASP A 622 9.37 -49.83 78.78
N SER A 623 8.49 -50.27 77.87
CA SER A 623 8.11 -49.49 76.70
C SER A 623 6.70 -49.79 76.18
N PHE A 624 6.21 -48.85 75.38
CA PHE A 624 4.95 -48.92 74.65
C PHE A 624 5.19 -48.58 73.17
N THR A 625 4.61 -49.35 72.25
CA THR A 625 4.52 -48.97 70.82
C THR A 625 3.10 -48.55 70.47
N TYR A 626 2.93 -47.62 69.51
CA TYR A 626 1.66 -46.97 69.19
C TYR A 626 1.31 -47.07 67.70
N GLN A 627 0.01 -47.08 67.37
CA GLN A 627 -0.50 -46.83 66.01
C GLN A 627 -1.87 -46.15 66.10
N TRP A 628 -1.99 -44.95 65.53
CA TRP A 628 -3.23 -44.19 65.45
C TRP A 628 -4.09 -44.62 64.25
N GLN A 629 -5.40 -44.48 64.40
CA GLN A 629 -6.40 -44.91 63.44
C GLN A 629 -7.51 -43.84 63.34
N ARG A 630 -8.01 -43.60 62.13
CA ARG A 630 -9.19 -42.76 61.83
C ARG A 630 -10.33 -43.68 61.46
N ASN A 631 -11.46 -43.61 62.18
CA ASN A 631 -12.62 -44.48 62.00
C ASN A 631 -12.22 -45.98 61.96
N GLY A 632 -11.26 -46.38 62.80
CA GLY A 632 -10.72 -47.74 62.88
C GLY A 632 -9.70 -48.13 61.80
N THR A 633 -9.46 -47.30 60.79
CA THR A 633 -8.45 -47.53 59.74
C THR A 633 -7.12 -46.88 60.12
N ALA A 634 -5.99 -47.59 60.00
CA ALA A 634 -4.68 -47.07 60.36
C ALA A 634 -4.31 -45.81 59.56
N ILE A 635 -3.91 -44.75 60.26
CA ILE A 635 -3.39 -43.53 59.64
C ILE A 635 -1.92 -43.77 59.30
N THR A 636 -1.60 -43.79 58.01
CA THR A 636 -0.25 -44.09 57.50
C THR A 636 0.79 -43.15 58.12
N GLY A 637 1.80 -43.73 58.78
CA GLY A 637 2.88 -42.99 59.44
C GLY A 637 2.58 -42.49 60.87
N ALA A 638 1.34 -42.61 61.36
CA ALA A 638 0.98 -42.16 62.70
C ALA A 638 1.27 -43.23 63.78
N THR A 639 2.56 -43.49 64.04
CA THR A 639 3.05 -44.50 65.00
C THR A 639 3.66 -43.91 66.29
N SER A 640 3.63 -42.58 66.42
CA SER A 640 4.13 -41.85 67.58
C SER A 640 3.14 -41.90 68.76
N LYS A 641 3.64 -41.63 69.97
CA LYS A 641 2.78 -41.43 71.16
C LYS A 641 1.81 -40.24 70.98
N THR A 642 2.11 -39.32 70.06
CA THR A 642 1.29 -38.16 69.71
C THR A 642 0.88 -38.15 68.24
N TYR A 643 -0.19 -37.41 67.92
CA TYR A 643 -0.70 -37.21 66.56
C TYR A 643 -1.22 -35.77 66.40
N THR A 644 -0.87 -35.10 65.31
CA THR A 644 -1.41 -33.77 64.95
C THR A 644 -2.62 -33.94 64.05
N ILE A 645 -3.76 -33.42 64.48
CA ILE A 645 -5.08 -33.59 63.86
C ILE A 645 -5.17 -32.74 62.58
N SER A 646 -5.58 -33.33 61.47
CA SER A 646 -5.83 -32.66 60.19
C SER A 646 -7.23 -32.03 60.15
N THR A 647 -7.49 -31.10 59.22
CA THR A 647 -8.86 -30.70 58.88
C THR A 647 -9.71 -31.86 58.35
N THR A 648 -9.07 -32.91 57.82
CA THR A 648 -9.71 -34.17 57.37
C THR A 648 -9.96 -35.19 58.48
N ASP A 649 -9.62 -34.86 59.74
CA ASP A 649 -10.00 -35.65 60.92
C ASP A 649 -11.25 -35.09 61.62
N ALA A 650 -11.73 -33.90 61.24
CA ALA A 650 -12.90 -33.28 61.86
C ALA A 650 -14.14 -34.19 61.73
N GLY A 651 -14.81 -34.48 62.84
CA GLY A 651 -15.96 -35.38 62.89
C GLY A 651 -15.63 -36.88 62.91
N ALA A 652 -14.36 -37.28 62.85
CA ALA A 652 -13.94 -38.68 62.87
C ALA A 652 -13.60 -39.20 64.28
N ASP A 653 -13.76 -40.50 64.50
CA ASP A 653 -13.25 -41.20 65.68
C ASP A 653 -11.75 -41.49 65.52
N LEU A 654 -10.93 -40.97 66.43
CA LEU A 654 -9.54 -41.41 66.58
C LEU A 654 -9.42 -42.54 67.60
N THR A 655 -8.68 -43.59 67.26
CA THR A 655 -8.27 -44.68 68.20
C THR A 655 -6.77 -44.89 68.14
N VAL A 656 -6.19 -45.41 69.23
CA VAL A 656 -4.77 -45.79 69.28
C VAL A 656 -4.60 -47.19 69.89
N THR A 657 -3.83 -48.05 69.20
CA THR A 657 -3.39 -49.34 69.74
C THR A 657 -2.08 -49.17 70.50
N VAL A 658 -1.90 -49.89 71.61
CA VAL A 658 -0.72 -49.79 72.47
C VAL A 658 -0.22 -51.16 72.91
N THR A 659 1.05 -51.49 72.64
CA THR A 659 1.69 -52.75 73.08
C THR A 659 2.68 -52.52 74.20
N ALA A 660 2.43 -53.13 75.37
CA ALA A 660 3.28 -53.09 76.55
C ALA A 660 4.37 -54.17 76.50
N VAL A 661 5.63 -53.74 76.64
CA VAL A 661 6.83 -54.59 76.60
C VAL A 661 7.63 -54.36 77.87
N LYS A 662 8.07 -55.43 78.54
CA LYS A 662 9.08 -55.37 79.61
C LYS A 662 10.19 -56.36 79.29
N ALA A 663 11.43 -55.88 79.31
CA ALA A 663 12.61 -56.68 79.05
C ALA A 663 12.69 -57.84 80.05
N GLY A 664 12.90 -59.04 79.52
CA GLY A 664 12.99 -60.25 80.33
C GLY A 664 11.66 -60.81 80.85
N TYR A 665 10.54 -60.20 80.48
CA TYR A 665 9.17 -60.62 80.77
C TYR A 665 8.40 -60.77 79.43
N VAL A 666 7.28 -61.50 79.40
CA VAL A 666 6.51 -61.74 78.16
C VAL A 666 5.54 -60.59 77.85
N SER A 667 5.49 -60.08 76.61
CA SER A 667 4.80 -58.81 76.24
C SER A 667 3.29 -58.94 75.94
N VAL A 668 2.51 -57.84 76.01
CA VAL A 668 1.02 -57.81 75.94
C VAL A 668 0.46 -56.55 75.23
N THR A 669 -0.60 -56.66 74.42
CA THR A 669 -1.22 -55.53 73.64
C THR A 669 -2.66 -55.19 74.04
N LYS A 670 -3.05 -53.90 73.94
CA LYS A 670 -4.40 -53.35 74.20
C LYS A 670 -4.75 -52.19 73.22
N THR A 671 -6.02 -51.76 73.16
CA THR A 671 -6.50 -50.64 72.33
C THR A 671 -7.27 -49.61 73.17
N SER A 672 -7.20 -48.32 72.81
CA SER A 672 -7.97 -47.24 73.46
C SER A 672 -9.46 -47.29 73.14
N ALA A 673 -10.26 -46.61 73.95
CA ALA A 673 -11.58 -46.16 73.53
C ALA A 673 -11.48 -45.18 72.34
N LYS A 674 -12.59 -45.00 71.61
CA LYS A 674 -12.75 -43.98 70.57
C LYS A 674 -12.69 -42.58 71.19
N ALA A 675 -11.92 -41.69 70.58
CA ALA A 675 -11.85 -40.27 70.90
C ALA A 675 -12.38 -39.49 69.68
N PRO A 676 -13.64 -39.02 69.72
CA PRO A 676 -14.19 -38.25 68.62
C PRO A 676 -13.49 -36.89 68.53
N VAL A 677 -12.99 -36.55 67.35
CA VAL A 677 -12.55 -35.20 67.03
C VAL A 677 -13.81 -34.37 66.78
N PRO A 678 -14.19 -33.39 67.63
CA PRO A 678 -15.27 -32.47 67.33
C PRO A 678 -15.21 -32.00 65.89
N ALA A 679 -16.35 -32.11 65.20
CA ALA A 679 -16.56 -31.46 63.93
C ALA A 679 -16.25 -29.96 64.09
N ALA A 680 -15.71 -29.33 63.04
CA ALA A 680 -15.51 -27.89 63.03
C ALA A 680 -16.85 -27.22 63.36
N PRO A 681 -16.93 -26.30 64.34
CA PRO A 681 -18.20 -25.74 64.77
C PRO A 681 -18.96 -25.15 63.58
N THR A 682 -20.16 -25.67 63.34
CA THR A 682 -21.03 -25.26 62.24
C THR A 682 -21.93 -24.12 62.68
N VAL A 683 -21.77 -22.94 62.08
CA VAL A 683 -22.65 -21.79 62.26
C VAL A 683 -23.56 -21.71 61.04
N VAL A 684 -24.83 -22.07 61.20
CA VAL A 684 -25.83 -21.96 60.13
C VAL A 684 -26.32 -20.52 60.02
N ILE A 685 -26.24 -19.96 58.81
CA ILE A 685 -26.69 -18.61 58.46
C ILE A 685 -27.87 -18.75 57.50
N SER A 686 -29.06 -18.38 57.98
CA SER A 686 -30.34 -18.54 57.28
C SER A 686 -31.10 -17.22 57.06
N SER A 687 -30.52 -16.08 57.43
CA SER A 687 -31.09 -14.75 57.31
C SER A 687 -30.05 -13.72 56.89
N ASP A 688 -30.53 -12.56 56.43
CA ASP A 688 -29.71 -11.43 56.01
C ASP A 688 -28.80 -10.89 57.14
N ILE A 689 -27.64 -10.38 56.73
CA ILE A 689 -26.68 -9.68 57.58
C ILE A 689 -27.00 -8.19 57.52
N THR A 690 -27.62 -7.69 58.59
CA THR A 690 -28.19 -6.34 58.68
C THR A 690 -27.31 -5.32 59.43
N ALA A 691 -26.18 -5.76 59.98
CA ALA A 691 -25.20 -4.94 60.68
C ALA A 691 -23.78 -5.49 60.48
N ASP A 692 -22.76 -4.68 60.78
CA ASP A 692 -21.36 -5.09 60.68
C ASP A 692 -21.08 -6.38 61.47
N THR A 693 -20.59 -7.40 60.75
CA THR A 693 -20.46 -8.77 61.22
C THR A 693 -19.09 -9.31 60.84
N THR A 694 -18.42 -10.00 61.77
CA THR A 694 -17.08 -10.55 61.56
C THR A 694 -17.04 -12.06 61.77
N TRP A 695 -16.62 -12.79 60.74
CA TRP A 695 -16.33 -14.22 60.73
C TRP A 695 -14.81 -14.41 60.65
N ALA A 696 -14.12 -14.19 61.77
CA ALA A 696 -12.67 -14.32 61.89
C ALA A 696 -12.27 -15.22 63.07
N PRO A 697 -12.62 -16.53 63.02
CA PRO A 697 -12.38 -17.46 64.13
C PRO A 697 -10.90 -17.83 64.24
N THR A 698 -10.46 -18.12 65.46
CA THR A 698 -9.10 -18.59 65.78
C THR A 698 -8.91 -20.10 65.56
N VAL A 699 -10.01 -20.86 65.64
CA VAL A 699 -10.11 -22.28 65.26
C VAL A 699 -10.86 -22.40 63.93
N SER A 700 -10.76 -23.55 63.25
CA SER A 700 -11.51 -23.75 62.00
C SER A 700 -13.01 -23.83 62.28
N THR A 701 -13.80 -22.91 61.72
CA THR A 701 -15.27 -22.83 61.90
C THR A 701 -15.93 -22.80 60.53
N VAL A 702 -17.00 -23.59 60.38
CA VAL A 702 -17.73 -23.70 59.10
C VAL A 702 -18.99 -22.82 59.20
N TYR A 703 -19.06 -21.81 58.35
CA TYR A 703 -20.23 -20.94 58.20
C TYR A 703 -21.08 -21.48 57.03
N VAL A 704 -22.22 -22.09 57.32
CA VAL A 704 -23.11 -22.68 56.32
C VAL A 704 -24.21 -21.69 55.96
N ILE A 705 -24.14 -21.12 54.76
CA ILE A 705 -25.23 -20.33 54.18
C ILE A 705 -26.27 -21.31 53.64
N SER A 706 -27.35 -21.51 54.41
CA SER A 706 -28.35 -22.56 54.17
C SER A 706 -29.48 -22.16 53.22
N ALA A 707 -29.57 -20.87 52.90
CA ALA A 707 -30.54 -20.27 51.98
C ALA A 707 -29.88 -19.05 51.31
N PRO A 708 -30.44 -18.49 50.22
CA PRO A 708 -30.01 -17.19 49.71
C PRO A 708 -30.15 -16.11 50.78
N ILE A 709 -29.07 -15.37 51.05
CA ILE A 709 -29.03 -14.26 52.03
C ILE A 709 -28.37 -13.02 51.42
N SER A 710 -28.62 -11.86 52.03
CA SER A 710 -28.02 -10.58 51.67
C SER A 710 -27.18 -9.98 52.81
N VAL A 711 -26.04 -9.39 52.48
CA VAL A 711 -25.46 -8.31 53.30
C VAL A 711 -26.18 -7.03 52.90
N THR A 712 -27.00 -6.46 53.79
CA THR A 712 -27.85 -5.31 53.43
C THR A 712 -27.03 -4.04 53.28
N SER A 713 -27.60 -3.02 52.61
CA SER A 713 -26.97 -1.70 52.52
C SER A 713 -26.61 -1.16 53.91
N GLY A 714 -25.41 -0.57 54.02
CA GLY A 714 -24.85 -0.07 55.28
C GLY A 714 -24.18 -1.11 56.19
N ALA A 715 -24.30 -2.42 55.92
CA ALA A 715 -23.65 -3.47 56.70
C ALA A 715 -22.39 -4.03 56.02
N THR A 716 -21.40 -4.44 56.81
CA THR A 716 -20.15 -5.07 56.34
C THR A 716 -20.00 -6.48 56.90
N LEU A 717 -19.91 -7.49 56.02
CA LEU A 717 -19.41 -8.82 56.39
C LEU A 717 -17.89 -8.87 56.21
N THR A 718 -17.15 -9.03 57.30
CA THR A 718 -15.70 -9.29 57.27
C THR A 718 -15.43 -10.78 57.48
N VAL A 719 -14.70 -11.44 56.58
CA VAL A 719 -14.33 -12.86 56.67
C VAL A 719 -12.80 -12.99 56.73
N GLY A 720 -12.29 -13.78 57.67
CA GLY A 720 -10.87 -13.92 57.93
C GLY A 720 -10.53 -15.09 58.87
N GLY A 721 -9.34 -15.06 59.45
CA GLY A 721 -8.89 -16.10 60.38
C GLY A 721 -8.92 -17.49 59.73
N ARG A 722 -9.54 -18.47 60.41
CA ARG A 722 -9.75 -19.83 59.92
C ARG A 722 -11.20 -20.12 59.49
N ALA A 723 -11.93 -19.11 59.01
CA ALA A 723 -13.29 -19.30 58.50
C ALA A 723 -13.31 -20.17 57.23
N ILE A 724 -14.32 -21.03 57.14
CA ILE A 724 -14.67 -21.80 55.93
C ILE A 724 -16.13 -21.47 55.62
N VAL A 725 -16.43 -20.93 54.43
CA VAL A 725 -17.79 -20.58 54.03
C VAL A 725 -18.33 -21.65 53.09
N LYS A 726 -19.40 -22.34 53.52
CA LYS A 726 -20.07 -23.38 52.75
C LYS A 726 -21.47 -22.94 52.34
N PHE A 727 -21.90 -23.33 51.14
CA PHE A 727 -23.19 -22.96 50.58
C PHE A 727 -24.05 -24.20 50.31
N ALA A 728 -25.29 -24.20 50.81
CA ALA A 728 -26.28 -25.22 50.47
C ALA A 728 -26.73 -25.13 49.00
N ASN A 729 -27.39 -26.18 48.51
CA ASN A 729 -27.85 -26.25 47.13
C ASN A 729 -28.81 -25.09 46.80
N GLY A 730 -28.52 -24.34 45.74
CA GLY A 730 -29.25 -23.14 45.33
C GLY A 730 -29.00 -21.88 46.18
N ALA A 731 -28.10 -21.93 47.18
CA ALA A 731 -27.77 -20.75 47.97
C ALA A 731 -26.92 -19.73 47.20
N GLN A 732 -26.96 -18.48 47.67
CA GLN A 732 -26.26 -17.32 47.11
C GLN A 732 -25.99 -16.31 48.23
N LEU A 733 -24.84 -15.64 48.18
CA LEU A 733 -24.60 -14.44 48.99
C LEU A 733 -24.73 -13.21 48.10
N THR A 734 -25.76 -12.40 48.37
CA THR A 734 -25.95 -11.09 47.74
C THR A 734 -25.33 -10.00 48.62
N VAL A 735 -24.69 -9.00 48.02
CA VAL A 735 -24.01 -7.92 48.74
C VAL A 735 -24.54 -6.59 48.25
N ALA A 736 -25.42 -5.98 49.05
CA ALA A 736 -25.87 -4.59 48.88
C ALA A 736 -25.12 -3.63 49.82
N GLY A 737 -24.54 -4.15 50.90
CA GLY A 737 -23.55 -3.49 51.75
C GLY A 737 -22.12 -3.79 51.28
N SER A 738 -21.29 -4.30 52.18
CA SER A 738 -19.88 -4.61 51.91
C SER A 738 -19.51 -6.05 52.31
N LEU A 739 -18.68 -6.72 51.50
CA LEU A 739 -18.04 -8.00 51.85
C LEU A 739 -16.52 -7.86 51.74
N VAL A 740 -15.80 -8.14 52.83
CA VAL A 740 -14.34 -8.08 52.91
C VAL A 740 -13.78 -9.42 53.38
N ALA A 741 -13.31 -10.25 52.45
CA ALA A 741 -12.64 -11.51 52.74
C ALA A 741 -11.12 -11.39 52.49
N ARG A 742 -10.29 -11.66 53.51
CA ARG A 742 -8.82 -11.55 53.40
C ARG A 742 -8.10 -12.75 54.02
N GLY A 743 -7.63 -13.66 53.17
CA GLY A 743 -6.82 -14.81 53.55
C GLY A 743 -5.31 -14.53 53.58
N THR A 744 -4.51 -15.56 53.80
CA THR A 744 -3.04 -15.50 53.77
C THR A 744 -2.48 -16.55 52.79
N THR A 745 -1.24 -16.39 52.34
CA THR A 745 -0.62 -17.31 51.35
C THR A 745 -0.55 -18.77 51.83
N GLY A 746 -0.51 -19.02 53.15
CA GLY A 746 -0.56 -20.37 53.73
C GLY A 746 -1.95 -20.82 54.19
N GLN A 747 -2.91 -19.91 54.27
CA GLN A 747 -4.30 -20.15 54.69
C GLN A 747 -5.25 -19.23 53.90
N PRO A 748 -5.58 -19.59 52.64
CA PRO A 748 -6.63 -18.91 51.90
C PRO A 748 -8.02 -19.23 52.49
N ILE A 749 -9.00 -18.35 52.28
CA ILE A 749 -10.37 -18.55 52.80
C ILE A 749 -11.18 -19.35 51.77
N PRO A 750 -11.72 -20.54 52.10
CA PRO A 750 -12.58 -21.30 51.19
C PRO A 750 -14.02 -20.76 51.17
N PHE A 751 -14.56 -20.60 49.97
CA PHE A 751 -15.98 -20.38 49.65
C PHE A 751 -16.42 -21.52 48.73
N THR A 752 -17.20 -22.48 49.22
CA THR A 752 -17.37 -23.78 48.55
C THR A 752 -18.77 -24.40 48.74
N SER A 753 -19.05 -25.52 48.06
CA SER A 753 -20.30 -26.28 48.23
C SER A 753 -20.40 -26.91 49.63
N ILE A 754 -21.61 -27.10 50.15
CA ILE A 754 -21.82 -27.83 51.42
C ILE A 754 -21.24 -29.25 51.36
N HIS A 755 -21.33 -29.88 50.18
CA HIS A 755 -20.82 -31.19 49.78
C HIS A 755 -19.29 -31.29 49.65
N ASP A 756 -18.54 -30.19 49.88
CA ASP A 756 -17.08 -30.22 49.76
C ASP A 756 -16.42 -30.73 51.05
N ASP A 757 -16.33 -32.05 51.19
CA ASP A 757 -15.69 -32.72 52.34
C ASP A 757 -14.18 -32.42 52.47
N THR A 758 -13.54 -31.88 51.42
CA THR A 758 -12.09 -31.66 51.43
C THR A 758 -11.67 -30.49 52.33
N VAL A 759 -12.61 -29.58 52.65
CA VAL A 759 -12.41 -28.47 53.58
C VAL A 759 -13.52 -28.43 54.63
N GLY A 760 -13.14 -28.35 55.91
CA GLY A 760 -14.09 -28.31 57.03
C GLY A 760 -14.74 -29.65 57.41
N GLY A 761 -14.56 -30.70 56.61
CA GLY A 761 -15.14 -32.03 56.81
C GLY A 761 -16.56 -32.16 56.25
N ASP A 762 -17.10 -33.37 56.36
CA ASP A 762 -18.48 -33.70 55.97
C ASP A 762 -19.45 -32.83 56.79
N THR A 763 -20.19 -31.97 56.08
CA THR A 763 -21.02 -30.91 56.68
C THR A 763 -22.52 -31.15 56.48
N ASP A 764 -22.90 -31.99 55.51
CA ASP A 764 -24.29 -32.37 55.25
C ASP A 764 -24.62 -33.80 55.69
N GLY A 765 -23.60 -34.62 55.99
CA GLY A 765 -23.71 -35.99 56.45
C GLY A 765 -24.02 -37.01 55.35
N THR A 766 -23.81 -36.66 54.07
CA THR A 766 -24.23 -37.52 52.95
C THR A 766 -23.06 -38.17 52.20
N GLY A 767 -21.84 -37.64 52.32
CA GLY A 767 -20.69 -38.07 51.51
C GLY A 767 -20.90 -37.88 49.99
N THR A 768 -21.80 -36.98 49.60
CA THR A 768 -22.05 -36.62 48.19
C THR A 768 -20.88 -35.79 47.69
N ALA A 769 -20.30 -36.15 46.53
CA ALA A 769 -19.22 -35.35 45.95
C ALA A 769 -19.74 -33.98 45.46
N PRO A 770 -18.97 -32.88 45.62
CA PRO A 770 -19.45 -31.54 45.30
C PRO A 770 -19.66 -31.33 43.79
N GLY A 771 -20.85 -30.86 43.44
CA GLY A 771 -21.24 -30.40 42.12
C GLY A 771 -21.29 -28.88 42.03
N ARG A 772 -21.95 -28.33 41.01
CA ARG A 772 -22.07 -26.86 40.80
C ARG A 772 -23.26 -26.29 41.55
N ASP A 773 -23.33 -26.61 42.83
CA ASP A 773 -24.60 -26.71 43.54
C ASP A 773 -25.08 -25.37 44.10
N TRP A 774 -24.17 -24.41 44.26
CA TRP A 774 -24.46 -23.04 44.70
C TRP A 774 -24.19 -22.02 43.60
N TYR A 775 -24.89 -20.89 43.61
CA TYR A 775 -24.86 -19.97 42.48
C TYR A 775 -23.52 -19.23 42.34
N GLY A 776 -23.04 -18.62 43.43
CA GLY A 776 -21.88 -17.73 43.43
C GLY A 776 -22.10 -16.51 44.34
N LEU A 777 -21.20 -15.53 44.23
CA LEU A 777 -21.29 -14.24 44.93
C LEU A 777 -21.93 -13.19 44.01
N ARG A 778 -22.93 -12.45 44.51
CA ARG A 778 -23.60 -11.38 43.77
C ARG A 778 -23.42 -10.04 44.47
N VAL A 779 -23.09 -8.97 43.75
CA VAL A 779 -23.05 -7.60 44.27
C VAL A 779 -24.12 -6.76 43.59
N SER A 780 -24.99 -6.17 44.38
CA SER A 780 -26.09 -5.29 43.95
C SER A 780 -25.61 -3.84 43.78
N SER A 781 -26.46 -2.99 43.18
CA SER A 781 -26.13 -1.57 42.98
C SER A 781 -25.77 -0.89 44.31
N GLY A 782 -24.65 -0.17 44.33
CA GLY A 782 -24.09 0.46 45.52
C GLY A 782 -23.30 -0.46 46.46
N GLY A 783 -23.34 -1.79 46.28
CA GLY A 783 -22.59 -2.73 47.10
C GLY A 783 -21.09 -2.77 46.79
N ALA A 784 -20.28 -3.22 47.74
CA ALA A 784 -18.82 -3.32 47.61
C ALA A 784 -18.32 -4.74 47.94
N ILE A 785 -17.28 -5.21 47.23
CA ILE A 785 -16.65 -6.50 47.52
C ILE A 785 -15.13 -6.42 47.46
N THR A 786 -14.47 -7.06 48.41
CA THR A 786 -13.02 -7.32 48.44
C THR A 786 -12.78 -8.78 48.74
N LEU A 787 -12.12 -9.49 47.81
CA LEU A 787 -11.66 -10.87 47.96
C LEU A 787 -10.14 -10.87 47.78
N ASP A 788 -9.38 -11.13 48.83
CA ASP A 788 -7.91 -11.29 48.78
C ASP A 788 -7.51 -12.67 49.30
N ARG A 789 -6.79 -13.45 48.49
CA ARG A 789 -6.40 -14.84 48.80
C ARG A 789 -7.59 -15.72 49.20
N VAL A 790 -8.65 -15.65 48.40
CA VAL A 790 -9.85 -16.48 48.51
C VAL A 790 -9.74 -17.68 47.56
N GLN A 791 -10.24 -18.84 47.99
CA GLN A 791 -10.49 -19.99 47.13
C GLN A 791 -11.99 -20.13 46.94
N LEU A 792 -12.49 -19.90 45.73
CA LEU A 792 -13.90 -20.03 45.38
C LEU A 792 -14.07 -21.24 44.46
N THR A 793 -14.74 -22.27 44.96
CA THR A 793 -14.85 -23.59 44.31
C THR A 793 -16.31 -24.02 44.16
N TYR A 794 -16.59 -24.78 43.10
CA TYR A 794 -17.88 -25.47 42.90
C TYR A 794 -19.10 -24.54 42.76
N ALA A 795 -18.90 -23.25 42.45
CA ALA A 795 -19.98 -22.32 42.16
C ALA A 795 -20.39 -22.37 40.68
N GLN A 796 -21.60 -21.96 40.34
CA GLN A 796 -21.98 -21.77 38.93
C GLN A 796 -21.19 -20.63 38.29
N PHE A 797 -21.11 -19.48 38.97
CA PHE A 797 -20.23 -18.33 38.66
C PHE A 797 -19.44 -17.92 39.90
N ALA A 798 -18.28 -17.28 39.76
CA ALA A 798 -17.52 -16.82 40.93
C ALA A 798 -18.11 -15.52 41.50
N LEU A 799 -18.24 -14.50 40.65
CA LEU A 799 -18.76 -13.19 41.03
C LEU A 799 -19.56 -12.55 39.90
N ILE A 800 -20.77 -12.06 40.20
CA ILE A 800 -21.52 -11.14 39.34
C ILE A 800 -21.81 -9.86 40.12
N ALA A 801 -21.18 -8.76 39.73
CA ALA A 801 -21.43 -7.42 40.24
C ALA A 801 -22.24 -6.60 39.22
N SER A 802 -23.18 -5.80 39.71
CA SER A 802 -23.98 -4.89 38.88
C SER A 802 -24.11 -3.54 39.58
N GLU A 803 -23.58 -2.48 38.96
CA GLU A 803 -23.51 -1.13 39.54
C GLU A 803 -22.82 -1.03 40.92
N ALA A 804 -21.87 -1.92 41.18
CA ALA A 804 -21.13 -1.97 42.44
C ALA A 804 -20.33 -0.67 42.71
N ALA A 805 -20.25 -0.28 43.98
CA ALA A 805 -19.44 0.83 44.49
C ALA A 805 -17.94 0.48 44.61
N SER A 806 -17.58 -0.81 44.61
CA SER A 806 -16.23 -1.29 44.25
C SER A 806 -16.21 -2.81 44.06
N VAL A 807 -15.26 -3.30 43.25
CA VAL A 807 -14.94 -4.72 43.10
C VAL A 807 -13.43 -4.88 43.19
N THR A 808 -12.94 -5.54 44.24
CA THR A 808 -11.52 -5.89 44.39
C THR A 808 -11.39 -7.40 44.53
N VAL A 809 -10.60 -8.02 43.64
CA VAL A 809 -10.32 -9.46 43.65
C VAL A 809 -8.83 -9.65 43.40
N THR A 810 -8.08 -10.08 44.43
CA THR A 810 -6.61 -10.14 44.39
C THR A 810 -6.07 -11.50 44.83
N SER A 811 -5.01 -11.99 44.18
CA SER A 811 -4.25 -13.18 44.60
C SER A 811 -5.12 -14.42 44.91
N SER A 812 -6.28 -14.56 44.24
CA SER A 812 -7.32 -15.54 44.56
C SER A 812 -7.42 -16.65 43.49
N SER A 813 -8.00 -17.80 43.86
CA SER A 813 -8.24 -18.93 42.96
C SER A 813 -9.74 -19.12 42.76
N LEU A 814 -10.20 -19.09 41.52
CA LEU A 814 -11.62 -19.01 41.17
C LEU A 814 -12.00 -20.11 40.15
N ASP A 815 -12.91 -20.99 40.56
CA ASP A 815 -13.67 -21.86 39.67
C ASP A 815 -14.99 -21.16 39.29
N GLY A 816 -14.91 -20.23 38.34
CA GLY A 816 -16.03 -19.42 37.88
C GLY A 816 -15.60 -18.07 37.32
N GLY A 817 -16.40 -17.51 36.42
CA GLY A 817 -16.12 -16.18 35.85
C GLY A 817 -16.42 -15.03 36.82
N VAL A 818 -15.76 -13.90 36.58
CA VAL A 818 -16.04 -12.61 37.24
C VAL A 818 -16.67 -11.66 36.22
N THR A 819 -17.90 -11.22 36.49
CA THR A 819 -18.59 -10.19 35.71
C THR A 819 -18.79 -8.93 36.55
N SER A 820 -18.40 -7.77 36.03
CA SER A 820 -18.70 -6.45 36.61
C SER A 820 -19.42 -5.60 35.58
N ALA A 821 -20.76 -5.63 35.65
CA ALA A 821 -21.63 -4.88 34.76
C ALA A 821 -21.92 -3.48 35.32
N ALA A 822 -21.92 -2.48 34.45
CA ALA A 822 -22.24 -1.10 34.78
C ALA A 822 -21.39 -0.50 35.93
N ALA A 823 -20.08 -0.75 35.93
CA ALA A 823 -19.18 -0.43 37.04
C ALA A 823 -19.17 1.07 37.41
N ARG A 824 -19.77 1.42 38.56
CA ARG A 824 -19.76 2.77 39.17
C ARG A 824 -18.45 3.03 39.92
N GLY A 825 -18.07 2.07 40.76
CA GLY A 825 -16.86 2.09 41.56
C GLY A 825 -15.61 1.59 40.83
N ALA A 826 -14.49 1.60 41.56
CA ALA A 826 -13.24 1.04 41.06
C ALA A 826 -13.33 -0.49 40.95
N VAL A 827 -12.78 -1.04 39.87
CA VAL A 827 -12.68 -2.48 39.61
C VAL A 827 -11.20 -2.86 39.53
N THR A 828 -10.75 -3.71 40.45
CA THR A 828 -9.38 -4.22 40.52
C THR A 828 -9.41 -5.74 40.55
N ILE A 829 -8.93 -6.38 39.49
CA ILE A 829 -8.85 -7.84 39.37
C ILE A 829 -7.39 -8.20 39.07
N THR A 830 -6.61 -8.58 40.10
CA THR A 830 -5.16 -8.77 39.94
C THR A 830 -4.59 -10.08 40.51
N ASP A 831 -3.63 -10.67 39.79
CA ASP A 831 -2.88 -11.86 40.21
C ASP A 831 -3.74 -13.10 40.55
N ASN A 832 -4.92 -13.21 39.95
CA ASN A 832 -5.85 -14.32 40.22
C ASN A 832 -5.63 -15.48 39.24
N THR A 833 -5.97 -16.69 39.69
CA THR A 833 -6.04 -17.90 38.85
C THR A 833 -7.48 -18.28 38.61
N PHE A 834 -7.93 -18.20 37.35
CA PHE A 834 -9.22 -18.70 36.90
C PHE A 834 -9.01 -20.10 36.31
N THR A 835 -9.49 -21.13 37.00
CA THR A 835 -9.48 -22.51 36.49
C THR A 835 -10.56 -22.71 35.43
N ARG A 836 -11.67 -21.97 35.58
CA ARG A 836 -12.78 -21.88 34.63
C ARG A 836 -13.43 -20.50 34.69
N GLY A 837 -13.89 -20.03 33.53
CA GLY A 837 -14.58 -18.75 33.41
C GLY A 837 -13.62 -17.63 33.00
N GLY A 838 -14.22 -16.56 32.51
CA GLY A 838 -13.49 -15.36 32.06
C GLY A 838 -13.66 -14.17 32.99
N ILE A 839 -13.16 -13.03 32.52
CA ILE A 839 -13.38 -11.72 33.11
C ILE A 839 -14.22 -10.91 32.11
N ASP A 840 -15.35 -10.37 32.55
CA ASP A 840 -16.18 -9.44 31.77
C ASP A 840 -16.40 -8.18 32.60
N VAL A 841 -15.87 -7.03 32.15
CA VAL A 841 -16.05 -5.74 32.82
C VAL A 841 -16.61 -4.73 31.83
N SER A 842 -17.72 -4.08 32.19
CA SER A 842 -18.31 -2.98 31.41
C SER A 842 -18.56 -1.74 32.24
N ARG A 843 -18.09 -0.61 31.73
CA ARG A 843 -18.25 0.73 32.27
C ARG A 843 -19.08 1.59 31.29
N PRO A 844 -20.28 2.04 31.64
CA PRO A 844 -21.15 2.82 30.76
C PRO A 844 -20.63 4.25 30.57
N ASP A 845 -21.30 5.00 29.69
CA ASP A 845 -21.09 6.43 29.57
C ASP A 845 -21.76 7.24 30.70
N GLY A 846 -21.22 8.41 30.99
CA GLY A 846 -21.77 9.37 31.95
C GLY A 846 -20.87 9.64 33.17
N ALA A 847 -21.10 10.79 33.81
CA ALA A 847 -20.24 11.33 34.87
C ALA A 847 -20.13 10.46 36.15
N GLY A 848 -21.06 9.53 36.36
CA GLY A 848 -21.06 8.60 37.50
C GLY A 848 -20.23 7.31 37.29
N TYR A 849 -19.52 7.18 36.16
CA TYR A 849 -18.79 5.98 35.77
C TYR A 849 -17.34 6.29 35.38
N THR A 850 -16.67 7.15 36.16
CA THR A 850 -15.28 7.62 35.90
C THR A 850 -14.20 6.79 36.60
N SER A 851 -14.59 5.87 37.50
CA SER A 851 -13.68 5.08 38.34
C SER A 851 -12.73 4.17 37.54
N ALA A 852 -11.57 3.86 38.14
CA ALA A 852 -10.53 3.03 37.54
C ALA A 852 -10.97 1.57 37.29
N VAL A 853 -10.52 0.99 36.18
CA VAL A 853 -10.64 -0.43 35.87
C VAL A 853 -9.24 -0.99 35.61
N VAL A 854 -8.79 -1.91 36.47
CA VAL A 854 -7.45 -2.51 36.43
C VAL A 854 -7.57 -4.03 36.43
N ILE A 855 -7.13 -4.67 35.36
CA ILE A 855 -7.13 -6.13 35.19
C ILE A 855 -5.70 -6.58 34.90
N SER A 856 -4.98 -7.12 35.88
CA SER A 856 -3.53 -7.34 35.75
C SER A 856 -3.02 -8.68 36.29
N GLY A 857 -2.07 -9.31 35.61
CA GLY A 857 -1.37 -10.51 36.12
C GLY A 857 -2.23 -11.79 36.26
N ASN A 858 -3.47 -11.80 35.77
CA ASN A 858 -4.37 -12.95 35.95
C ASN A 858 -4.01 -14.10 35.00
N THR A 859 -4.10 -15.34 35.48
CA THR A 859 -4.00 -16.55 34.65
C THR A 859 -5.40 -17.12 34.40
N ILE A 860 -5.82 -17.16 33.14
CA ILE A 860 -7.14 -17.63 32.71
C ILE A 860 -6.98 -18.93 31.93
N SER A 861 -7.29 -20.04 32.59
CA SER A 861 -7.10 -21.40 32.02
C SER A 861 -8.17 -21.76 31.01
N GLN A 862 -9.43 -21.34 31.23
CA GLN A 862 -10.57 -21.62 30.34
C GLN A 862 -11.56 -20.46 30.35
N GLY A 863 -11.41 -19.48 29.45
CA GLY A 863 -12.28 -18.31 29.38
C GLY A 863 -11.74 -17.22 28.47
N SER A 864 -12.44 -16.09 28.37
CA SER A 864 -12.00 -14.89 27.67
C SER A 864 -11.86 -13.72 28.64
N LEU A 865 -11.21 -12.64 28.20
CA LEU A 865 -11.17 -11.36 28.90
C LEU A 865 -11.83 -10.30 28.01
N TYR A 866 -12.95 -9.76 28.45
CA TYR A 866 -13.62 -8.62 27.85
C TYR A 866 -13.58 -7.42 28.80
N ALA A 867 -13.06 -6.30 28.32
CA ALA A 867 -13.06 -5.04 29.04
C ALA A 867 -13.65 -3.93 28.15
N ALA A 868 -14.67 -3.25 28.66
CA ALA A 868 -15.41 -2.23 27.93
C ALA A 868 -15.54 -0.93 28.74
N SER A 869 -15.19 0.19 28.13
CA SER A 869 -15.50 1.54 28.60
C SER A 869 -16.21 2.29 27.47
N LEU A 870 -17.49 2.58 27.67
CA LEU A 870 -18.24 3.44 26.75
C LEU A 870 -18.17 4.92 27.17
N ASN A 871 -17.33 5.24 28.17
CA ASN A 871 -17.30 6.57 28.77
C ASN A 871 -16.51 7.57 27.91
N THR A 872 -17.21 8.61 27.47
CA THR A 872 -16.66 9.65 26.61
C THR A 872 -16.00 10.79 27.39
N SER A 873 -16.16 10.83 28.73
CA SER A 873 -15.63 11.89 29.59
C SER A 873 -14.11 11.82 29.73
N ALA A 874 -13.42 12.94 29.52
CA ALA A 874 -11.98 13.08 29.79
C ALA A 874 -11.60 12.89 31.28
N SER A 875 -12.57 12.92 32.19
CA SER A 875 -12.36 12.62 33.62
C SER A 875 -12.45 11.13 33.94
N ALA A 876 -12.80 10.27 32.98
CA ALA A 876 -12.84 8.83 33.18
C ALA A 876 -11.41 8.27 33.18
N VAL A 877 -11.03 7.56 34.25
CA VAL A 877 -9.71 6.93 34.35
C VAL A 877 -9.58 5.88 33.22
N PRO A 878 -8.51 5.84 32.42
CA PRO A 878 -8.35 4.83 31.37
C PRO A 878 -8.43 3.40 31.91
N ILE A 879 -8.96 2.47 31.11
CA ILE A 879 -8.87 1.04 31.44
C ILE A 879 -7.40 0.60 31.34
N VAL A 880 -6.94 -0.22 32.29
CA VAL A 880 -5.64 -0.88 32.28
C VAL A 880 -5.82 -2.40 32.25
N VAL A 881 -5.30 -3.06 31.21
CA VAL A 881 -5.34 -4.53 31.05
C VAL A 881 -3.94 -5.03 30.76
N THR A 882 -3.23 -5.57 31.75
CA THR A 882 -1.79 -5.87 31.60
C THR A 882 -1.35 -7.24 32.09
N SER A 883 -0.36 -7.86 31.44
CA SER A 883 0.29 -9.10 31.90
C SER A 883 -0.66 -10.30 32.16
N ASN A 884 -1.86 -10.32 31.57
CA ASN A 884 -2.80 -11.42 31.74
C ASN A 884 -2.46 -12.58 30.79
N ASN A 885 -2.50 -13.81 31.29
CA ASN A 885 -2.13 -15.02 30.55
C ASN A 885 -3.35 -15.90 30.28
N LEU A 886 -3.81 -15.95 29.02
CA LEU A 886 -4.95 -16.74 28.58
C LEU A 886 -4.46 -17.98 27.83
N THR A 887 -4.63 -19.18 28.40
CA THR A 887 -3.94 -20.40 27.92
C THR A 887 -4.83 -21.43 27.22
N GLY A 888 -6.12 -21.52 27.55
CA GLY A 888 -7.00 -22.61 27.07
C GLY A 888 -8.35 -22.17 26.48
N SER A 889 -8.38 -20.99 25.85
CA SER A 889 -9.59 -20.47 25.19
C SER A 889 -9.61 -20.81 23.70
N PRO A 890 -10.55 -21.61 23.18
CA PRO A 890 -10.63 -21.96 21.76
C PRO A 890 -11.33 -20.89 20.91
N VAL A 891 -11.82 -19.80 21.50
CA VAL A 891 -12.55 -18.74 20.79
C VAL A 891 -11.60 -17.76 20.12
N LEU A 892 -11.95 -17.32 18.90
CA LEU A 892 -11.19 -16.31 18.15
C LEU A 892 -10.99 -15.03 18.97
N PHE A 893 -12.02 -14.59 19.69
CA PHE A 893 -12.07 -13.35 20.48
C PHE A 893 -11.68 -13.56 21.96
N SER A 894 -10.53 -14.20 22.21
CA SER A 894 -10.10 -14.52 23.58
C SER A 894 -9.76 -13.29 24.44
N LEU A 895 -9.25 -12.20 23.85
CA LEU A 895 -9.05 -10.90 24.51
C LEU A 895 -9.64 -9.78 23.64
N ARG A 896 -10.59 -9.02 24.20
CA ARG A 896 -11.32 -7.95 23.52
C ARG A 896 -11.42 -6.70 24.39
N ILE A 897 -11.03 -5.56 23.82
CA ILE A 897 -11.07 -4.23 24.42
C ILE A 897 -12.01 -3.34 23.60
N THR A 898 -13.00 -2.74 24.25
CA THR A 898 -13.86 -1.71 23.67
C THR A 898 -13.64 -0.44 24.48
N ASP A 899 -13.11 0.65 23.92
CA ASP A 899 -12.95 1.88 24.71
C ASP A 899 -13.26 3.16 23.90
N ALA A 900 -14.20 3.95 24.40
CA ALA A 900 -14.55 5.27 23.87
C ALA A 900 -13.40 6.29 24.01
N GLN A 901 -12.39 6.00 24.85
CA GLN A 901 -11.11 6.72 24.91
C GLN A 901 -9.93 5.72 24.87
N LEU A 902 -9.84 4.96 23.78
CA LEU A 902 -8.89 3.86 23.63
C LEU A 902 -7.42 4.31 23.69
N ARG A 903 -6.70 3.69 24.64
CA ARG A 903 -5.26 3.84 24.86
C ARG A 903 -4.57 2.46 24.80
N PRO A 904 -4.11 2.01 23.63
CA PRO A 904 -3.41 0.73 23.47
C PRO A 904 -2.15 0.60 24.34
N SER A 905 -1.53 1.71 24.73
CA SER A 905 -0.43 1.75 25.71
C SER A 905 -0.77 1.11 27.07
N ASN A 906 -2.05 1.10 27.46
CA ASN A 906 -2.53 0.46 28.68
C ASN A 906 -2.88 -1.03 28.51
N VAL A 907 -2.69 -1.61 27.31
CA VAL A 907 -3.06 -2.99 26.96
C VAL A 907 -1.79 -3.79 26.60
N THR A 908 -0.91 -4.01 27.57
CA THR A 908 0.46 -4.51 27.34
C THR A 908 0.77 -5.81 28.09
N GLY A 909 1.68 -6.63 27.55
CA GLY A 909 2.14 -7.88 28.20
C GLY A 909 1.12 -9.03 28.26
N ASN A 910 -0.10 -8.85 27.75
CA ASN A 910 -1.10 -9.92 27.71
C ASN A 910 -0.75 -10.99 26.66
N THR A 911 -1.00 -12.26 26.99
CA THR A 911 -0.80 -13.41 26.08
C THR A 911 -2.12 -14.13 25.82
N THR A 912 -2.36 -14.51 24.57
CA THR A 912 -3.56 -15.24 24.13
C THR A 912 -3.19 -16.44 23.25
N PRO A 913 -4.04 -17.48 23.12
CA PRO A 913 -3.69 -18.71 22.40
C PRO A 913 -3.40 -18.49 20.90
N LEU A 914 -3.99 -17.45 20.31
CA LEU A 914 -3.78 -17.06 18.91
C LEU A 914 -2.83 -15.86 18.74
N GLY A 915 -2.29 -15.31 19.84
CA GLY A 915 -1.45 -14.10 19.82
C GLY A 915 -2.16 -12.82 19.36
N ARG A 916 -3.51 -12.82 19.33
CA ARG A 916 -4.34 -11.69 18.89
C ARG A 916 -5.00 -10.95 20.05
N VAL A 917 -5.22 -9.64 19.86
CA VAL A 917 -5.96 -8.71 20.72
C VAL A 917 -6.92 -7.92 19.83
N PHE A 918 -8.20 -7.85 20.22
CA PHE A 918 -9.23 -7.16 19.46
C PHE A 918 -9.58 -5.81 20.09
N TYR A 919 -9.57 -4.74 19.30
CA TYR A 919 -9.79 -3.36 19.73
C TYR A 919 -10.93 -2.68 18.98
N SER A 920 -11.78 -1.93 19.69
CA SER A 920 -12.77 -1.03 19.09
C SER A 920 -12.95 0.27 19.87
N GLY A 921 -13.54 1.27 19.22
CA GLY A 921 -13.83 2.58 19.79
C GLY A 921 -13.00 3.70 19.17
N THR A 922 -12.55 4.65 19.99
CA THR A 922 -11.89 5.89 19.54
C THR A 922 -10.47 5.96 20.08
N LEU A 923 -9.48 5.86 19.21
CA LEU A 923 -8.06 6.03 19.53
C LEU A 923 -7.76 7.48 19.91
N VAL A 924 -7.21 7.69 21.11
CA VAL A 924 -6.87 9.02 21.69
C VAL A 924 -5.37 9.19 21.97
N GLU A 925 -4.52 8.43 21.28
CA GLU A 925 -3.06 8.51 21.35
C GLU A 925 -2.40 8.01 20.06
N ASN A 926 -1.10 8.28 19.90
CA ASN A 926 -0.34 7.76 18.76
C ASN A 926 -0.07 6.25 18.94
N TRP A 927 -0.46 5.44 17.96
CA TRP A 927 -0.34 4.00 18.01
C TRP A 927 0.12 3.41 16.66
N SER A 928 1.05 2.46 16.74
CA SER A 928 1.46 1.64 15.59
C SER A 928 0.93 0.22 15.76
N ILE A 929 0.07 -0.23 14.83
CA ILE A 929 -0.40 -1.61 14.78
C ILE A 929 0.78 -2.55 14.51
N ARG A 930 0.87 -3.64 15.28
CA ARG A 930 1.94 -4.64 15.13
C ARG A 930 1.76 -5.46 13.86
N ALA A 931 2.88 -5.78 13.21
CA ALA A 931 2.92 -6.71 12.08
C ALA A 931 2.40 -8.12 12.49
N ALA A 932 2.02 -8.92 11.48
CA ALA A 932 1.43 -10.25 11.64
C ALA A 932 0.04 -10.33 12.32
N GLY A 933 -0.67 -9.20 12.43
CA GLY A 933 -2.10 -9.19 12.83
C GLY A 933 -2.34 -9.52 14.31
N GLN A 934 -1.35 -9.26 15.17
CA GLN A 934 -1.51 -9.38 16.63
C GLN A 934 -2.52 -8.37 17.19
N ASP A 935 -2.58 -7.17 16.61
CA ASP A 935 -3.63 -6.20 16.89
C ASP A 935 -4.67 -6.28 15.77
N GLN A 936 -5.93 -6.47 16.14
CA GLN A 936 -7.07 -6.48 15.23
C GLN A 936 -8.02 -5.37 15.61
N LEU A 937 -8.41 -4.55 14.64
CA LEU A 937 -9.54 -3.65 14.81
C LEU A 937 -10.84 -4.44 14.56
N PHE A 938 -11.93 -4.03 15.19
CA PHE A 938 -13.27 -4.53 14.89
C PHE A 938 -14.30 -3.44 15.20
N GLY A 939 -15.48 -3.49 14.58
CA GLY A 939 -16.44 -2.41 14.70
C GLY A 939 -16.01 -1.16 13.91
N SER A 940 -16.89 -0.17 13.84
CA SER A 940 -16.46 1.15 13.40
C SER A 940 -15.42 1.73 14.36
N PHE A 941 -14.30 2.19 13.82
CA PHE A 941 -13.14 2.66 14.56
C PHE A 941 -12.86 4.13 14.25
N THR A 942 -12.52 4.93 15.26
CA THR A 942 -12.24 6.36 15.09
C THR A 942 -10.83 6.72 15.53
N VAL A 943 -10.12 7.54 14.76
CA VAL A 943 -8.85 8.18 15.15
C VAL A 943 -9.16 9.63 15.55
N ALA A 944 -9.03 9.98 16.83
CA ALA A 944 -9.30 11.33 17.33
C ALA A 944 -8.29 12.37 16.82
N THR A 945 -8.64 13.66 16.89
CA THR A 945 -7.92 14.79 16.27
C THR A 945 -6.40 14.83 16.53
N ASP A 946 -5.97 14.52 17.75
CA ASP A 946 -4.54 14.55 18.15
C ASP A 946 -3.87 13.17 18.13
N ALA A 947 -4.54 12.15 17.59
CA ALA A 947 -4.06 10.78 17.50
C ALA A 947 -3.56 10.43 16.09
N THR A 948 -2.51 9.62 16.02
CA THR A 948 -2.00 9.04 14.78
C THR A 948 -2.09 7.52 14.83
N LEU A 949 -2.89 6.94 13.93
CA LEU A 949 -2.88 5.50 13.67
C LEU A 949 -1.87 5.18 12.57
N THR A 950 -0.84 4.43 12.90
CA THR A 950 0.22 4.01 11.98
C THR A 950 0.09 2.52 11.67
N ILE A 951 -0.01 2.17 10.39
CA ILE A 951 -0.09 0.78 9.94
C ILE A 951 1.21 0.38 9.24
N VAL A 952 1.89 -0.62 9.81
CA VAL A 952 3.21 -1.09 9.33
C VAL A 952 3.09 -2.04 8.14
N ALA A 953 4.15 -2.15 7.33
CA ALA A 953 4.22 -3.02 6.17
C ALA A 953 3.74 -4.46 6.46
N GLY A 954 2.91 -5.00 5.56
CA GLY A 954 2.37 -6.36 5.64
C GLY A 954 1.30 -6.59 6.71
N ALA A 955 0.83 -5.55 7.41
CA ALA A 955 -0.32 -5.67 8.30
C ALA A 955 -1.64 -5.74 7.51
N THR A 956 -2.54 -6.62 7.97
CA THR A 956 -3.93 -6.70 7.50
C THR A 956 -4.86 -6.25 8.62
N VAL A 957 -5.77 -5.34 8.30
CA VAL A 957 -6.86 -4.86 9.16
C VAL A 957 -8.17 -5.32 8.53
N GLU A 958 -8.98 -6.03 9.31
CA GLU A 958 -10.26 -6.61 8.88
C GLU A 958 -11.44 -5.85 9.49
N PHE A 959 -12.45 -5.57 8.68
CA PHE A 959 -13.71 -4.92 9.08
C PHE A 959 -14.93 -5.80 8.74
N GLY A 960 -16.00 -5.64 9.50
CA GLY A 960 -17.31 -6.26 9.25
C GLY A 960 -18.15 -5.53 8.20
N GLU A 961 -19.39 -6.00 8.03
CA GLU A 961 -20.41 -5.33 7.22
C GLU A 961 -20.75 -3.94 7.79
N ASP A 962 -20.90 -2.93 6.92
CA ASP A 962 -21.16 -1.52 7.25
C ASP A 962 -20.12 -0.79 8.13
N GLU A 963 -19.16 -1.50 8.73
CA GLU A 963 -18.11 -0.93 9.58
C GLU A 963 -17.21 0.08 8.82
N SER A 964 -16.68 1.07 9.53
CA SER A 964 -15.93 2.19 8.94
C SER A 964 -14.68 2.56 9.74
N LEU A 965 -13.66 3.10 9.05
CA LEU A 965 -12.52 3.77 9.69
C LEU A 965 -12.67 5.29 9.54
N THR A 966 -13.06 5.96 10.62
CA THR A 966 -13.20 7.42 10.68
C THR A 966 -11.90 8.06 11.17
N VAL A 967 -11.40 9.09 10.47
CA VAL A 967 -10.10 9.72 10.73
C VAL A 967 -10.29 11.22 10.97
N ALA A 968 -10.29 11.64 12.24
CA ALA A 968 -10.26 13.05 12.65
C ALA A 968 -8.83 13.53 12.95
N GLY A 969 -7.94 12.64 13.37
CA GLY A 969 -6.50 12.87 13.46
C GLY A 969 -5.77 12.40 12.22
N SER A 970 -4.72 11.59 12.38
CA SER A 970 -3.90 11.11 11.26
C SER A 970 -3.97 9.59 11.06
N LEU A 971 -4.18 9.15 9.82
CA LEU A 971 -3.95 7.78 9.38
C LEU A 971 -2.72 7.73 8.46
N VAL A 972 -1.72 6.95 8.84
CA VAL A 972 -0.49 6.75 8.08
C VAL A 972 -0.29 5.27 7.81
N SER A 973 -0.03 4.89 6.57
CA SER A 973 0.44 3.53 6.25
C SER A 973 1.84 3.57 5.63
N HIS A 974 2.65 2.60 6.03
CA HIS A 974 4.02 2.40 5.55
C HIS A 974 4.14 1.04 4.87
N GLY A 975 3.28 0.78 3.89
CA GLY A 975 3.39 -0.40 3.06
C GLY A 975 4.64 -0.37 2.18
N THR A 976 5.04 -1.55 1.70
CA THR A 976 6.01 -1.69 0.60
C THR A 976 5.40 -2.52 -0.53
N ALA A 977 5.98 -2.48 -1.73
CA ALA A 977 5.50 -3.29 -2.85
C ALA A 977 5.48 -4.81 -2.56
N ASP A 978 6.40 -5.29 -1.72
CA ASP A 978 6.52 -6.70 -1.30
C ASP A 978 5.67 -7.03 -0.06
N ALA A 979 5.36 -6.05 0.79
CA ALA A 979 4.56 -6.19 1.99
C ALA A 979 3.55 -5.02 2.08
N PRO A 980 2.49 -5.02 1.25
CA PRO A 980 1.50 -3.96 1.25
C PRO A 980 0.66 -3.99 2.54
N VAL A 981 0.24 -2.82 3.01
CA VAL A 981 -0.81 -2.73 4.05
C VAL A 981 -2.15 -3.11 3.41
N THR A 982 -2.98 -3.89 4.09
CA THR A 982 -4.28 -4.32 3.57
C THR A 982 -5.42 -3.95 4.52
N PHE A 983 -6.42 -3.23 4.02
CA PHE A 983 -7.72 -3.01 4.64
C PHE A 983 -8.77 -3.78 3.85
N THR A 984 -9.45 -4.73 4.49
CA THR A 984 -10.36 -5.67 3.84
C THR A 984 -11.54 -6.02 4.74
N THR A 985 -12.55 -6.71 4.20
CA THR A 985 -13.54 -7.41 5.03
C THR A 985 -12.98 -8.75 5.53
N GLY A 986 -13.37 -9.14 6.75
CA GLY A 986 -12.90 -10.37 7.39
C GLY A 986 -13.79 -11.58 7.11
N GLY A 987 -13.19 -12.67 6.62
CA GLY A 987 -13.70 -14.05 6.77
C GLY A 987 -14.96 -14.49 6.00
N SER A 988 -14.75 -15.14 4.84
CA SER A 988 -15.54 -16.29 4.35
C SER A 988 -17.08 -16.17 4.22
N SER A 989 -17.62 -15.02 3.79
CA SER A 989 -19.00 -14.97 3.28
C SER A 989 -19.02 -15.22 1.76
N ASP A 990 -19.87 -16.14 1.29
CA ASP A 990 -20.14 -16.33 -0.16
C ASP A 990 -20.95 -15.15 -0.77
N LEU A 991 -21.37 -14.21 0.07
CA LEU A 991 -21.98 -12.93 -0.31
C LEU A 991 -20.94 -11.81 -0.19
N PRO A 992 -20.97 -10.78 -1.08
CA PRO A 992 -20.05 -9.66 -1.02
C PRO A 992 -20.39 -8.74 0.16
N VAL A 993 -19.81 -9.05 1.33
CA VAL A 993 -19.81 -8.15 2.49
C VAL A 993 -18.86 -6.99 2.20
N ILE A 994 -19.38 -5.76 2.32
CA ILE A 994 -18.66 -4.52 2.01
C ILE A 994 -18.64 -3.65 3.27
N TRP A 995 -17.44 -3.28 3.71
CA TRP A 995 -17.22 -2.27 4.75
C TRP A 995 -17.25 -0.87 4.14
N SER A 996 -17.68 0.12 4.90
CA SER A 996 -17.91 1.51 4.47
C SER A 996 -16.65 2.28 4.06
N GLY A 997 -15.46 1.70 4.27
CA GLY A 997 -14.17 2.26 3.84
C GLY A 997 -13.55 3.23 4.83
N ILE A 998 -12.58 4.00 4.33
CA ILE A 998 -11.83 5.00 5.10
C ILE A 998 -12.45 6.38 4.87
N LYS A 999 -12.79 7.09 5.95
CA LYS A 999 -13.36 8.44 5.89
C LYS A 999 -12.59 9.40 6.77
N ALA A 1000 -11.82 10.30 6.16
CA ALA A 1000 -11.38 11.51 6.84
C ALA A 1000 -12.60 12.40 7.12
N VAL A 1001 -12.58 13.09 8.27
CA VAL A 1001 -13.53 14.15 8.63
C VAL A 1001 -12.78 15.49 8.69
N PRO A 1002 -13.46 16.65 8.79
CA PRO A 1002 -12.78 17.96 8.74
C PRO A 1002 -11.61 18.06 9.73
N GLY A 1003 -10.42 18.38 9.22
CA GLY A 1003 -9.17 18.43 9.99
C GLY A 1003 -8.34 17.14 9.98
N GLY A 1004 -8.95 16.00 9.65
CA GLY A 1004 -8.26 14.71 9.56
C GLY A 1004 -7.28 14.61 8.39
N SER A 1005 -6.28 13.74 8.51
CA SER A 1005 -5.21 13.54 7.54
C SER A 1005 -5.07 12.06 7.17
N VAL A 1006 -4.96 11.76 5.88
CA VAL A 1006 -4.75 10.41 5.37
C VAL A 1006 -3.52 10.40 4.47
N SER A 1007 -2.53 9.57 4.81
CA SER A 1007 -1.34 9.31 3.99
C SER A 1007 -1.14 7.82 3.81
N LEU A 1008 -1.55 7.29 2.67
CA LEU A 1008 -1.43 5.89 2.32
C LEU A 1008 -0.32 5.65 1.31
N GLU A 1009 0.52 4.65 1.57
CA GLU A 1009 1.59 4.21 0.69
C GLU A 1009 1.61 2.67 0.57
N HIS A 1010 1.69 2.15 -0.65
CA HIS A 1010 1.59 0.72 -0.98
C HIS A 1010 0.48 -0.01 -0.19
N THR A 1011 -0.73 0.55 -0.22
CA THR A 1011 -1.87 0.08 0.57
C THR A 1011 -2.94 -0.51 -0.35
N ARG A 1012 -3.58 -1.60 0.05
CA ARG A 1012 -4.76 -2.17 -0.60
C ARG A 1012 -5.97 -1.86 0.27
N VAL A 1013 -6.94 -1.12 -0.25
CA VAL A 1013 -8.19 -0.79 0.42
C VAL A 1013 -9.33 -1.41 -0.38
N ASN A 1014 -9.90 -2.52 0.08
CA ASN A 1014 -11.02 -3.18 -0.61
C ASN A 1014 -12.36 -2.46 -0.34
N SER A 1015 -12.38 -1.14 -0.49
CA SER A 1015 -13.51 -0.22 -0.40
C SER A 1015 -13.06 1.17 -0.87
N SER A 1016 -13.86 2.20 -0.60
CA SER A 1016 -13.57 3.60 -0.94
C SER A 1016 -12.73 4.31 0.12
N ILE A 1017 -12.04 5.37 -0.30
CA ILE A 1017 -11.30 6.30 0.54
C ILE A 1017 -11.89 7.70 0.31
N VAL A 1018 -12.44 8.30 1.36
CA VAL A 1018 -13.08 9.63 1.34
C VAL A 1018 -12.23 10.59 2.17
N GLY A 1019 -11.72 11.63 1.52
CA GLY A 1019 -10.89 12.70 2.05
C GLY A 1019 -11.60 14.05 2.17
N ASP A 1020 -12.93 14.04 2.28
CA ASP A 1020 -13.74 15.26 2.27
C ASP A 1020 -13.37 16.15 3.48
N GLU A 1021 -12.99 17.40 3.21
CA GLU A 1021 -12.43 18.37 4.18
C GLU A 1021 -11.13 17.97 4.92
N ALA A 1022 -10.40 16.95 4.44
CA ALA A 1022 -9.14 16.52 5.03
C ALA A 1022 -8.06 17.61 5.01
N ALA A 1023 -7.29 17.74 6.10
CA ALA A 1023 -6.13 18.63 6.19
C ALA A 1023 -4.92 18.16 5.37
N LEU A 1024 -4.83 16.87 5.06
CA LEU A 1024 -3.87 16.28 4.11
C LEU A 1024 -4.48 15.02 3.50
N PHE A 1025 -4.35 14.86 2.18
CA PHE A 1025 -4.85 13.67 1.49
C PHE A 1025 -3.85 13.14 0.46
N ARG A 1026 -3.09 12.10 0.86
CA ARG A 1026 -2.04 11.46 0.06
C ARG A 1026 -2.36 9.97 -0.11
N VAL A 1027 -2.44 9.50 -1.35
CA VAL A 1027 -2.63 8.08 -1.70
C VAL A 1027 -1.64 7.74 -2.81
N ILE A 1028 -0.63 6.92 -2.52
CA ILE A 1028 0.47 6.62 -3.44
C ILE A 1028 0.72 5.11 -3.56
N SER A 1029 1.00 4.64 -4.79
CA SER A 1029 1.33 3.23 -5.12
C SER A 1029 0.35 2.19 -4.56
N SER A 1030 -0.91 2.59 -4.37
CA SER A 1030 -1.95 1.87 -3.64
C SER A 1030 -3.04 1.32 -4.57
N ASP A 1031 -3.84 0.37 -4.08
CA ASP A 1031 -5.01 -0.21 -4.75
C ASP A 1031 -6.26 0.16 -3.95
N ALA A 1032 -7.28 0.74 -4.59
CA ALA A 1032 -8.54 1.07 -3.92
C ALA A 1032 -9.71 1.14 -4.92
N TRP A 1033 -10.94 1.13 -4.44
CA TRP A 1033 -12.10 1.35 -5.30
C TRP A 1033 -12.17 2.84 -5.69
N ASP A 1034 -12.84 3.67 -4.91
CA ASP A 1034 -12.97 5.09 -5.21
C ASP A 1034 -12.08 5.93 -4.28
N VAL A 1035 -11.42 6.94 -4.83
CA VAL A 1035 -10.68 7.96 -4.09
C VAL A 1035 -11.38 9.29 -4.31
N VAL A 1036 -12.03 9.80 -3.26
CA VAL A 1036 -12.90 10.99 -3.31
C VAL A 1036 -12.36 12.03 -2.34
N SER A 1037 -12.22 13.28 -2.77
CA SER A 1037 -11.70 14.38 -1.94
C SER A 1037 -12.38 15.69 -2.30
N ARG A 1038 -13.48 16.02 -1.62
CA ARG A 1038 -14.20 17.30 -1.78
C ARG A 1038 -13.84 18.29 -0.68
N SER A 1039 -13.58 19.53 -1.07
CA SER A 1039 -13.34 20.64 -0.13
C SER A 1039 -12.21 20.36 0.88
N ALA A 1040 -11.25 19.51 0.52
CA ALA A 1040 -10.04 19.26 1.32
C ALA A 1040 -9.39 20.60 1.72
N ARG A 1041 -8.74 20.65 2.87
CA ARG A 1041 -8.16 21.86 3.49
C ARG A 1041 -6.63 21.89 3.44
N GLY A 1042 -6.01 20.94 2.73
CA GLY A 1042 -4.60 20.92 2.41
C GLY A 1042 -4.30 20.01 1.22
N ALA A 1043 -3.01 19.81 0.94
CA ALA A 1043 -2.54 19.23 -0.33
C ALA A 1043 -3.15 17.86 -0.66
N VAL A 1044 -3.53 17.68 -1.93
CA VAL A 1044 -4.12 16.44 -2.47
C VAL A 1044 -3.13 15.82 -3.45
N THR A 1045 -2.67 14.60 -3.15
CA THR A 1045 -1.70 13.86 -3.99
C THR A 1045 -2.16 12.42 -4.20
N ILE A 1046 -2.48 12.05 -5.43
CA ILE A 1046 -2.97 10.73 -5.81
C ILE A 1046 -2.05 10.22 -6.94
N SER A 1047 -1.04 9.39 -6.63
CA SER A 1047 -0.07 8.95 -7.64
C SER A 1047 0.22 7.45 -7.71
N ASP A 1048 0.47 6.97 -8.93
CA ASP A 1048 0.97 5.61 -9.23
C ASP A 1048 0.06 4.47 -8.72
N ASN A 1049 -1.20 4.76 -8.45
CA ASN A 1049 -2.16 3.82 -7.88
C ASN A 1049 -2.82 2.92 -8.95
N ALA A 1050 -3.53 1.89 -8.50
CA ALA A 1050 -4.54 1.16 -9.26
C ALA A 1050 -5.92 1.46 -8.64
N LEU A 1051 -6.72 2.32 -9.27
CA LEU A 1051 -7.96 2.82 -8.67
C LEU A 1051 -9.16 2.52 -9.58
N ARG A 1052 -10.36 2.32 -9.02
CA ARG A 1052 -11.59 2.31 -9.81
C ARG A 1052 -12.03 3.72 -10.19
N ARG A 1053 -11.95 4.73 -9.32
CA ARG A 1053 -12.38 6.11 -9.64
C ARG A 1053 -11.63 7.17 -8.83
N VAL A 1054 -11.45 8.36 -9.42
CA VAL A 1054 -10.93 9.54 -8.72
C VAL A 1054 -11.90 10.71 -8.85
N VAL A 1055 -12.23 11.38 -7.75
CA VAL A 1055 -13.04 12.61 -7.72
C VAL A 1055 -12.37 13.63 -6.80
N VAL A 1056 -12.07 14.83 -7.29
CA VAL A 1056 -11.47 15.92 -6.49
C VAL A 1056 -12.21 17.24 -6.74
N GLU A 1057 -12.64 17.90 -5.67
CA GLU A 1057 -13.29 19.22 -5.73
C GLU A 1057 -12.53 20.21 -4.83
N ARG A 1058 -12.01 21.30 -5.41
CA ARG A 1058 -11.24 22.36 -4.72
C ARG A 1058 -12.00 23.71 -4.81
N PRO A 1059 -12.69 24.15 -3.74
CA PRO A 1059 -13.43 25.42 -3.73
C PRO A 1059 -12.54 26.68 -3.84
N GLU A 1060 -13.19 27.82 -4.06
CA GLU A 1060 -12.55 29.14 -3.97
C GLU A 1060 -12.29 29.55 -2.50
N GLY A 1061 -11.21 30.29 -2.26
CA GLY A 1061 -10.83 30.84 -0.95
C GLY A 1061 -9.41 30.45 -0.52
N ALA A 1062 -8.78 31.30 0.31
CA ALA A 1062 -7.38 31.14 0.72
C ALA A 1062 -7.09 29.82 1.46
N THR A 1063 -8.07 29.26 2.19
CA THR A 1063 -7.95 27.95 2.86
C THR A 1063 -7.86 26.76 1.90
N PHE A 1064 -8.12 26.98 0.61
CA PHE A 1064 -8.09 25.96 -0.44
C PHE A 1064 -6.92 26.16 -1.43
N ALA A 1065 -6.00 27.09 -1.12
CA ALA A 1065 -4.89 27.48 -2.00
C ALA A 1065 -3.67 26.52 -1.94
N PHE A 1066 -3.90 25.22 -2.14
CA PHE A 1066 -2.89 24.17 -2.10
C PHE A 1066 -2.76 23.42 -3.45
N PRO A 1067 -1.63 22.71 -3.71
CA PRO A 1067 -1.47 21.91 -4.92
C PRO A 1067 -2.37 20.66 -4.95
N VAL A 1068 -2.87 20.33 -6.14
CA VAL A 1068 -3.61 19.11 -6.45
C VAL A 1068 -2.85 18.36 -7.55
N THR A 1069 -2.40 17.14 -7.26
CA THR A 1069 -1.60 16.32 -8.18
C THR A 1069 -2.21 14.92 -8.31
N ILE A 1070 -2.56 14.53 -9.54
CA ILE A 1070 -3.12 13.22 -9.89
C ILE A 1070 -2.29 12.63 -11.03
N THR A 1071 -1.34 11.74 -10.75
CA THR A 1071 -0.37 11.30 -11.77
C THR A 1071 -0.08 9.80 -11.81
N GLY A 1072 0.13 9.23 -13.00
CA GLY A 1072 0.56 7.84 -13.18
C GLY A 1072 -0.44 6.76 -12.76
N ASN A 1073 -1.67 7.13 -12.35
CA ASN A 1073 -2.66 6.18 -11.87
C ASN A 1073 -3.19 5.29 -13.00
N THR A 1074 -3.51 4.05 -12.67
CA THR A 1074 -3.97 3.01 -13.62
C THR A 1074 -5.33 2.46 -13.21
N ARG A 1075 -5.97 1.74 -14.13
CA ARG A 1075 -7.26 1.05 -13.96
C ARG A 1075 -8.49 1.92 -13.67
N THR A 1076 -8.35 3.25 -13.68
CA THR A 1076 -9.45 4.18 -13.43
C THR A 1076 -10.56 4.03 -14.45
N SER A 1077 -11.80 3.89 -13.98
CA SER A 1077 -13.03 4.00 -14.77
C SER A 1077 -13.39 5.47 -15.06
N GLY A 1078 -12.86 6.41 -14.26
CA GLY A 1078 -12.97 7.85 -14.51
C GLY A 1078 -12.14 8.68 -13.53
N ILE A 1079 -11.77 9.89 -13.97
CA ILE A 1079 -11.15 10.94 -13.15
C ILE A 1079 -11.97 12.23 -13.37
N ASP A 1080 -12.57 12.79 -12.31
CA ASP A 1080 -13.24 14.10 -12.35
C ASP A 1080 -12.55 15.06 -11.38
N VAL A 1081 -12.17 16.25 -11.85
CA VAL A 1081 -11.48 17.28 -11.07
C VAL A 1081 -12.13 18.63 -11.33
N THR A 1082 -12.62 19.26 -10.27
CA THR A 1082 -13.16 20.62 -10.32
C THR A 1082 -12.35 21.53 -9.39
N SER A 1083 -11.87 22.66 -9.91
CA SER A 1083 -11.13 23.69 -9.17
C SER A 1083 -11.77 25.05 -9.43
N GLN A 1084 -12.25 25.68 -8.36
CA GLN A 1084 -12.82 27.03 -8.38
C GLN A 1084 -11.83 28.10 -7.89
N ASN A 1085 -10.60 27.71 -7.52
CA ASN A 1085 -9.69 28.58 -6.79
C ASN A 1085 -8.78 29.42 -7.69
N THR A 1086 -8.95 30.74 -7.66
CA THR A 1086 -8.16 31.68 -8.47
C THR A 1086 -6.74 31.92 -7.92
N THR A 1087 -6.47 31.63 -6.64
CA THR A 1087 -5.18 31.90 -6.00
C THR A 1087 -4.26 30.69 -5.85
N ALA A 1088 -4.78 29.49 -6.07
CA ALA A 1088 -4.07 28.23 -5.85
C ALA A 1088 -3.03 27.91 -6.93
N ALA A 1089 -2.12 26.99 -6.60
CA ALA A 1089 -1.24 26.35 -7.58
C ALA A 1089 -2.06 25.57 -8.65
N PRO A 1090 -1.55 25.43 -9.88
CA PRO A 1090 -2.23 24.70 -10.96
C PRO A 1090 -2.64 23.28 -10.55
N VAL A 1091 -3.79 22.83 -11.04
CA VAL A 1091 -4.16 21.41 -11.01
C VAL A 1091 -3.25 20.64 -11.95
N VAL A 1092 -2.63 19.55 -11.48
CA VAL A 1092 -1.79 18.66 -12.29
C VAL A 1092 -2.48 17.31 -12.43
N VAL A 1093 -2.79 16.91 -13.66
CA VAL A 1093 -3.35 15.59 -13.97
C VAL A 1093 -2.55 14.98 -15.12
N THR A 1094 -1.59 14.11 -14.85
CA THR A 1094 -0.64 13.62 -15.88
C THR A 1094 -0.48 12.11 -15.95
N ASP A 1095 -0.18 11.58 -17.14
CA ASP A 1095 0.26 10.18 -17.33
C ASP A 1095 -0.69 9.07 -16.80
N ASN A 1096 -1.96 9.40 -16.54
CA ASN A 1096 -2.95 8.42 -16.05
C ASN A 1096 -3.45 7.49 -17.17
N GLN A 1097 -3.72 6.23 -16.84
CA GLN A 1097 -4.22 5.19 -17.75
C GLN A 1097 -5.63 4.73 -17.36
N ILE A 1098 -6.61 5.19 -18.13
CA ILE A 1098 -8.04 5.01 -17.85
C ILE A 1098 -8.54 3.75 -18.57
N THR A 1099 -9.14 2.81 -17.84
CA THR A 1099 -9.59 1.49 -18.34
C THR A 1099 -10.96 1.13 -17.78
N GLY A 1100 -11.81 0.43 -18.53
CA GLY A 1100 -13.03 -0.18 -17.96
C GLY A 1100 -14.07 0.85 -17.49
N PHE A 1101 -14.36 1.84 -18.33
CA PHE A 1101 -15.30 2.93 -18.03
C PHE A 1101 -16.75 2.60 -18.38
N ASP A 1102 -17.64 2.96 -17.45
CA ASP A 1102 -19.10 3.00 -17.61
C ASP A 1102 -19.61 4.43 -17.85
N SER A 1103 -18.87 5.44 -17.41
CA SER A 1103 -19.12 6.86 -17.69
C SER A 1103 -18.52 7.26 -19.04
N ILE A 1104 -19.25 8.04 -19.84
CA ILE A 1104 -18.88 8.31 -21.23
C ILE A 1104 -17.78 9.38 -21.36
N ILE A 1105 -17.69 10.31 -20.40
CA ILE A 1105 -16.51 11.20 -20.24
C ILE A 1105 -15.54 10.53 -19.26
N THR A 1106 -14.36 10.15 -19.77
CA THR A 1106 -13.36 9.34 -19.05
C THR A 1106 -12.44 10.16 -18.16
N LEU A 1107 -12.12 11.39 -18.57
CA LEU A 1107 -11.37 12.37 -17.80
C LEU A 1107 -12.15 13.67 -17.89
N ARG A 1108 -12.39 14.35 -16.76
CA ARG A 1108 -12.97 15.69 -16.72
C ARG A 1108 -12.11 16.58 -15.83
N VAL A 1109 -11.73 17.74 -16.34
CA VAL A 1109 -10.99 18.76 -15.58
C VAL A 1109 -11.60 20.13 -15.86
N SER A 1110 -12.24 20.72 -14.85
CA SER A 1110 -12.76 22.08 -14.89
C SER A 1110 -11.99 22.95 -13.91
N ASP A 1111 -11.26 23.96 -14.40
CA ASP A 1111 -10.42 24.83 -13.56
C ASP A 1111 -10.55 26.30 -13.96
N VAL A 1112 -10.70 27.19 -12.98
CA VAL A 1112 -10.76 28.66 -13.23
C VAL A 1112 -9.47 29.20 -13.82
N HIS A 1113 -8.35 28.48 -13.68
CA HIS A 1113 -7.07 28.77 -14.33
C HIS A 1113 -6.55 27.53 -15.07
N LEU A 1114 -7.35 26.99 -16.00
CA LEU A 1114 -7.06 25.81 -16.79
C LEU A 1114 -5.75 25.94 -17.60
N ARG A 1115 -4.86 24.95 -17.43
CA ARG A 1115 -3.54 24.85 -18.09
C ARG A 1115 -3.35 23.50 -18.78
N PRO A 1116 -3.60 23.38 -20.09
CA PRO A 1116 -3.42 22.13 -20.82
C PRO A 1116 -2.02 21.50 -20.72
N SER A 1117 -0.97 22.30 -20.44
CA SER A 1117 0.38 21.81 -20.17
C SER A 1117 0.47 20.89 -18.95
N THR A 1118 -0.37 21.08 -17.93
CA THR A 1118 -0.42 20.24 -16.72
C THR A 1118 -1.37 19.04 -16.86
N LEU A 1119 -1.98 18.84 -18.03
CA LEU A 1119 -3.01 17.82 -18.30
C LEU A 1119 -2.55 16.74 -19.32
N THR A 1120 -1.23 16.59 -19.48
CA THR A 1120 -0.59 15.81 -20.56
C THR A 1120 -0.36 14.33 -20.20
N GLY A 1121 -0.04 13.49 -21.18
CA GLY A 1121 0.29 12.07 -20.96
C GLY A 1121 -0.89 11.13 -20.66
N ASN A 1122 -2.06 11.65 -20.29
CA ASN A 1122 -3.25 10.85 -20.00
C ASN A 1122 -3.73 10.03 -21.21
N THR A 1123 -4.12 8.78 -20.99
CA THR A 1123 -4.52 7.83 -22.04
C THR A 1123 -5.76 7.03 -21.67
N VAL A 1124 -6.45 6.50 -22.68
CA VAL A 1124 -7.61 5.62 -22.53
C VAL A 1124 -7.33 4.29 -23.23
N VAL A 1125 -7.55 3.17 -22.53
CA VAL A 1125 -7.22 1.82 -22.99
C VAL A 1125 -8.49 0.94 -22.94
N GLY A 1126 -8.67 0.05 -23.92
CA GLY A 1126 -9.78 -0.93 -23.94
C GLY A 1126 -10.87 -0.72 -25.00
N GLY A 1127 -10.62 0.01 -26.09
CA GLY A 1127 -11.42 -0.05 -27.32
C GLY A 1127 -12.78 0.66 -27.36
N LYS A 1128 -13.35 1.05 -26.20
CA LYS A 1128 -14.50 1.99 -26.13
C LYS A 1128 -14.06 3.42 -26.50
N ALA A 1129 -15.00 4.30 -26.85
CA ALA A 1129 -14.71 5.69 -27.21
C ALA A 1129 -14.38 6.53 -25.96
N GLY A 1130 -13.10 6.84 -25.75
CA GLY A 1130 -12.64 7.74 -24.68
C GLY A 1130 -12.82 9.22 -25.05
N PHE A 1131 -13.38 9.98 -24.10
CA PHE A 1131 -13.64 11.41 -24.21
C PHE A 1131 -12.97 12.17 -23.05
N PHE A 1132 -12.29 13.27 -23.34
CA PHE A 1132 -11.64 14.15 -22.35
C PHE A 1132 -12.40 15.48 -22.28
N GLY A 1133 -13.03 15.72 -21.13
CA GLY A 1133 -13.79 16.91 -20.78
C GLY A 1133 -12.91 18.00 -20.19
N TYR A 1134 -12.97 19.22 -20.73
CA TYR A 1134 -12.26 20.39 -20.21
C TYR A 1134 -13.18 21.60 -20.06
N GLY A 1135 -13.04 22.35 -18.96
CA GLY A 1135 -13.87 23.52 -18.65
C GLY A 1135 -13.17 24.59 -17.82
N GLY A 1136 -13.81 25.74 -17.67
CA GLY A 1136 -13.29 26.89 -16.93
C GLY A 1136 -12.55 27.89 -17.83
N THR A 1137 -11.53 28.58 -17.33
CA THR A 1137 -10.84 29.64 -18.09
C THR A 1137 -9.41 29.23 -18.44
N LEU A 1138 -9.14 29.15 -19.73
CA LEU A 1138 -7.83 28.84 -20.30
C LEU A 1138 -6.90 30.05 -20.15
N VAL A 1139 -5.78 29.86 -19.43
CA VAL A 1139 -4.80 30.92 -19.12
C VAL A 1139 -3.45 30.77 -19.84
N GLU A 1140 -3.36 29.88 -20.83
CA GLU A 1140 -2.15 29.67 -21.63
C GLU A 1140 -2.47 29.20 -23.05
N ASN A 1141 -1.57 29.46 -23.99
CA ASN A 1141 -1.75 29.12 -25.40
C ASN A 1141 -1.90 27.61 -25.59
N TRP A 1142 -2.92 27.20 -26.33
CA TRP A 1142 -3.24 25.78 -26.53
C TRP A 1142 -3.41 25.45 -28.01
N THR A 1143 -2.65 24.46 -28.51
CA THR A 1143 -2.95 23.85 -29.81
C THR A 1143 -3.77 22.59 -29.58
N LEU A 1144 -4.98 22.54 -30.15
CA LEU A 1144 -5.88 21.41 -29.97
C LEU A 1144 -5.29 20.14 -30.63
N PRO A 1145 -5.33 18.98 -29.94
CA PRO A 1145 -4.83 17.72 -30.46
C PRO A 1145 -5.72 17.19 -31.59
N THR A 1146 -5.11 16.84 -32.73
CA THR A 1146 -5.76 16.18 -33.86
C THR A 1146 -5.78 14.65 -33.75
N SER A 1147 -5.17 14.08 -32.70
CA SER A 1147 -5.10 12.64 -32.47
C SER A 1147 -5.11 12.34 -30.98
N GLY A 1148 -5.79 11.26 -30.58
CA GLY A 1148 -5.95 10.85 -29.17
C GLY A 1148 -7.42 10.65 -28.77
N PRO A 1149 -7.74 10.76 -27.49
CA PRO A 1149 -9.12 10.87 -26.98
C PRO A 1149 -9.86 12.06 -27.61
N GLN A 1150 -11.17 11.94 -27.76
CA GLN A 1150 -11.98 13.01 -28.34
C GLN A 1150 -12.20 14.12 -27.30
N LEU A 1151 -11.88 15.37 -27.66
CA LEU A 1151 -12.14 16.51 -26.77
C LEU A 1151 -13.64 16.78 -26.65
N VAL A 1152 -14.06 17.02 -25.42
CA VAL A 1152 -15.36 17.57 -25.02
C VAL A 1152 -15.08 18.86 -24.26
N PHE A 1153 -15.72 19.96 -24.62
CA PHE A 1153 -15.73 21.17 -23.83
C PHE A 1153 -16.97 21.18 -22.95
N ASP A 1154 -16.75 21.41 -21.67
CA ASP A 1154 -17.72 22.07 -20.80
C ASP A 1154 -17.71 23.58 -21.15
N THR A 1155 -18.36 24.44 -20.37
CA THR A 1155 -18.23 25.89 -20.57
C THR A 1155 -16.76 26.30 -20.43
N LEU A 1156 -16.21 26.88 -21.50
CA LEU A 1156 -14.78 27.17 -21.63
C LEU A 1156 -14.57 28.62 -22.10
N THR A 1157 -13.74 29.36 -21.38
CA THR A 1157 -13.35 30.73 -21.71
C THR A 1157 -11.89 30.79 -22.14
N ILE A 1158 -11.61 31.37 -23.31
CA ILE A 1158 -10.24 31.72 -23.73
C ILE A 1158 -9.93 33.10 -23.13
N ALA A 1159 -9.02 33.20 -22.17
CA ALA A 1159 -8.67 34.47 -21.53
C ALA A 1159 -8.04 35.48 -22.52
N PRO A 1160 -8.08 36.79 -22.23
CA PRO A 1160 -7.35 37.80 -22.99
C PRO A 1160 -5.87 37.44 -23.18
N ASN A 1161 -5.32 37.73 -24.36
CA ASN A 1161 -3.97 37.37 -24.80
C ASN A 1161 -3.67 35.86 -24.95
N VAL A 1162 -4.61 34.97 -24.65
CA VAL A 1162 -4.45 33.52 -24.89
C VAL A 1162 -4.90 33.16 -26.29
N THR A 1163 -4.11 32.33 -26.98
CA THR A 1163 -4.42 31.81 -28.32
C THR A 1163 -4.73 30.32 -28.28
N VAL A 1164 -5.94 29.94 -28.67
CA VAL A 1164 -6.28 28.55 -29.03
C VAL A 1164 -6.09 28.37 -30.53
N THR A 1165 -5.23 27.45 -30.93
CA THR A 1165 -5.09 27.04 -32.34
C THR A 1165 -5.82 25.72 -32.55
N ALA A 1166 -6.75 25.67 -33.50
CA ALA A 1166 -7.46 24.47 -33.92
C ALA A 1166 -6.95 24.02 -35.31
N PRO A 1167 -6.09 22.99 -35.42
CA PRO A 1167 -5.57 22.52 -36.71
C PRO A 1167 -6.65 21.86 -37.59
N ALA A 1168 -6.40 21.74 -38.90
CA ALA A 1168 -7.29 21.07 -39.84
C ALA A 1168 -7.77 19.69 -39.34
N GLY A 1169 -9.05 19.38 -39.53
CA GLY A 1169 -9.66 18.11 -39.10
C GLY A 1169 -9.93 17.99 -37.60
N THR A 1170 -9.64 19.00 -36.78
CA THR A 1170 -10.01 19.01 -35.36
C THR A 1170 -11.53 18.94 -35.22
N VAL A 1171 -12.01 17.98 -34.43
CA VAL A 1171 -13.40 17.94 -33.96
C VAL A 1171 -13.39 18.23 -32.47
N VAL A 1172 -14.28 19.10 -32.00
CA VAL A 1172 -14.56 19.36 -30.59
C VAL A 1172 -16.04 19.09 -30.33
N LYS A 1173 -16.33 18.26 -29.35
CA LYS A 1173 -17.66 18.06 -28.80
C LYS A 1173 -17.92 19.11 -27.72
N ASN A 1174 -19.16 19.48 -27.50
CA ASN A 1174 -19.55 20.43 -26.45
C ASN A 1174 -20.70 19.82 -25.65
N LEU A 1175 -20.63 19.92 -24.33
CA LEU A 1175 -21.72 19.50 -23.46
C LEU A 1175 -22.99 20.31 -23.76
N ARG A 1176 -24.14 19.73 -23.40
CA ARG A 1176 -25.44 20.44 -23.44
C ARG A 1176 -25.32 21.76 -22.68
N ASP A 1177 -25.86 22.84 -23.26
CA ASP A 1177 -25.88 24.20 -22.70
C ASP A 1177 -24.48 24.84 -22.43
N ALA A 1178 -23.38 24.16 -22.80
CA ALA A 1178 -22.01 24.68 -22.70
C ALA A 1178 -21.72 25.74 -23.75
N GLN A 1179 -20.80 26.66 -23.45
CA GLN A 1179 -20.42 27.78 -24.33
C GLN A 1179 -18.91 27.88 -24.47
N LEU A 1180 -18.45 28.24 -25.67
CA LEU A 1180 -17.05 28.62 -25.89
C LEU A 1180 -16.97 30.16 -25.98
N THR A 1181 -16.47 30.81 -24.93
CA THR A 1181 -16.32 32.26 -24.89
C THR A 1181 -14.88 32.65 -25.27
N VAL A 1182 -14.71 33.49 -26.27
CA VAL A 1182 -13.41 33.88 -26.83
C VAL A 1182 -13.09 35.31 -26.42
N GLY A 1183 -12.34 35.50 -25.32
CA GLY A 1183 -11.75 36.79 -24.93
C GLY A 1183 -10.32 36.99 -25.44
N GLY A 1184 -9.64 35.92 -25.83
CA GLY A 1184 -8.34 35.93 -26.51
C GLY A 1184 -8.47 35.71 -28.02
N SER A 1185 -7.76 34.73 -28.58
CA SER A 1185 -7.85 34.39 -30.00
C SER A 1185 -8.15 32.91 -30.22
N LEU A 1186 -9.11 32.61 -31.11
CA LEU A 1186 -9.35 31.28 -31.66
C LEU A 1186 -8.90 31.26 -33.13
N VAL A 1187 -7.79 30.59 -33.40
CA VAL A 1187 -7.16 30.48 -34.71
C VAL A 1187 -7.52 29.13 -35.35
N VAL A 1188 -8.34 29.16 -36.39
CA VAL A 1188 -8.92 27.99 -37.06
C VAL A 1188 -8.20 27.70 -38.38
N GLN A 1189 -7.49 26.58 -38.44
CA GLN A 1189 -6.67 26.20 -39.60
C GLN A 1189 -7.33 25.11 -40.45
N GLY A 1190 -8.66 25.15 -40.59
CA GLY A 1190 -9.43 24.19 -41.38
C GLY A 1190 -9.13 24.25 -42.88
N THR A 1191 -9.34 23.13 -43.58
CA THR A 1191 -9.33 23.08 -45.05
C THR A 1191 -10.66 22.56 -45.58
N ALA A 1192 -10.97 22.77 -46.85
CA ALA A 1192 -12.21 22.26 -47.46
C ALA A 1192 -12.34 20.72 -47.38
N ALA A 1193 -11.21 19.99 -47.34
CA ALA A 1193 -11.17 18.54 -47.18
C ALA A 1193 -11.12 18.06 -45.71
N SER A 1194 -10.86 18.97 -44.76
CA SER A 1194 -10.72 18.67 -43.33
C SER A 1194 -11.05 19.93 -42.52
N PRO A 1195 -12.35 20.27 -42.40
CA PRO A 1195 -12.78 21.44 -41.63
C PRO A 1195 -12.51 21.24 -40.14
N VAL A 1196 -12.47 22.35 -39.40
CA VAL A 1196 -12.52 22.32 -37.93
C VAL A 1196 -13.98 22.34 -37.52
N THR A 1197 -14.41 21.38 -36.70
CA THR A 1197 -15.83 21.21 -36.34
C THR A 1197 -16.05 21.32 -34.84
N PHE A 1198 -16.82 22.31 -34.42
CA PHE A 1198 -17.39 22.38 -33.07
C PHE A 1198 -18.86 21.95 -33.13
N THR A 1199 -19.25 20.98 -32.29
CA THR A 1199 -20.59 20.37 -32.37
C THR A 1199 -21.09 19.87 -31.02
N SER A 1200 -22.38 19.51 -30.92
CA SER A 1200 -22.97 18.87 -29.73
C SER A 1200 -22.28 17.53 -29.42
N LEU A 1201 -22.18 17.18 -28.14
CA LEU A 1201 -21.71 15.87 -27.67
C LEU A 1201 -22.50 14.70 -28.28
N TYR A 1202 -23.79 14.91 -28.59
CA TYR A 1202 -24.70 13.92 -29.16
C TYR A 1202 -24.59 13.78 -30.71
N ASP A 1203 -23.74 14.57 -31.38
CA ASP A 1203 -23.56 14.52 -32.84
C ASP A 1203 -22.70 13.34 -33.30
N ASP A 1204 -23.29 12.16 -33.44
CA ASP A 1204 -22.56 10.97 -33.89
C ASP A 1204 -22.17 10.99 -35.39
N SER A 1205 -22.47 12.07 -36.14
CA SER A 1205 -22.11 12.20 -37.57
C SER A 1205 -20.65 12.60 -37.83
N VAL A 1206 -19.94 13.14 -36.82
CA VAL A 1206 -18.55 13.59 -36.93
C VAL A 1206 -17.74 13.29 -35.66
N GLY A 1207 -16.47 12.91 -35.80
CA GLY A 1207 -15.62 12.55 -34.66
C GLY A 1207 -15.97 11.17 -34.07
N ARG A 1208 -15.80 11.00 -32.75
CA ARG A 1208 -16.16 9.75 -32.05
C ARG A 1208 -17.65 9.70 -31.67
N VAL A 1209 -18.24 8.51 -31.81
CA VAL A 1209 -19.63 8.17 -31.44
C VAL A 1209 -19.80 8.13 -29.92
N PHE A 1210 -20.86 8.78 -29.42
CA PHE A 1210 -21.27 8.91 -28.03
C PHE A 1210 -22.53 8.08 -27.71
N THR A 1211 -23.58 8.10 -28.55
CA THR A 1211 -24.95 7.67 -28.16
C THR A 1211 -25.27 6.18 -28.37
N ARG A 1212 -24.38 5.25 -28.01
CA ARG A 1212 -24.57 3.79 -28.29
C ARG A 1212 -25.82 3.11 -27.68
N SER A 1213 -26.64 3.80 -26.87
CA SER A 1213 -27.79 3.20 -26.17
C SER A 1213 -29.09 4.03 -26.16
N PHE A 1214 -29.12 5.28 -26.66
CA PHE A 1214 -30.24 6.21 -26.36
C PHE A 1214 -30.91 6.92 -27.55
N ASN A 1215 -30.39 6.82 -28.78
CA ASN A 1215 -30.98 7.44 -29.99
C ASN A 1215 -31.38 8.93 -29.82
N ILE A 1216 -30.61 9.70 -29.05
CA ILE A 1216 -30.88 11.12 -28.78
C ILE A 1216 -30.46 11.96 -30.01
N PRO A 1217 -31.37 12.70 -30.67
CA PRO A 1217 -31.01 13.61 -31.75
C PRO A 1217 -30.08 14.73 -31.27
N PRO A 1218 -29.04 15.11 -32.03
CA PRO A 1218 -28.04 16.07 -31.58
C PRO A 1218 -28.55 17.50 -31.38
N ASP A 1219 -29.69 17.84 -31.98
CA ASP A 1219 -30.44 19.08 -31.83
C ASP A 1219 -31.38 19.09 -30.60
N GLN A 1220 -31.67 17.95 -29.98
CA GLN A 1220 -32.48 17.88 -28.77
C GLN A 1220 -31.76 18.47 -27.54
N TYR A 1221 -30.43 18.32 -27.49
CA TYR A 1221 -29.56 18.88 -26.45
C TYR A 1221 -28.41 19.66 -27.09
N PRO A 1222 -28.70 20.89 -27.57
CA PRO A 1222 -27.71 21.74 -28.20
C PRO A 1222 -26.75 22.35 -27.17
N TRP A 1223 -25.64 22.88 -27.66
CA TRP A 1223 -24.72 23.75 -26.92
C TRP A 1223 -24.97 25.22 -27.34
N LYS A 1224 -24.36 26.20 -26.67
CA LYS A 1224 -24.66 27.63 -26.91
C LYS A 1224 -23.97 28.26 -28.12
N GLY A 1225 -22.94 27.60 -28.65
CA GLY A 1225 -22.11 28.13 -29.75
C GLY A 1225 -20.86 28.87 -29.25
N ILE A 1226 -20.26 29.65 -30.15
CA ILE A 1226 -18.99 30.37 -29.90
C ILE A 1226 -19.32 31.86 -29.71
N GLU A 1227 -19.09 32.41 -28.53
CA GLU A 1227 -19.28 33.84 -28.28
C GLU A 1227 -17.92 34.56 -28.35
N VAL A 1228 -17.83 35.64 -29.13
CA VAL A 1228 -16.64 36.50 -29.14
C VAL A 1228 -16.84 37.63 -28.13
N ALA A 1229 -16.07 37.61 -27.05
CA ALA A 1229 -16.11 38.63 -26.02
C ALA A 1229 -15.30 39.87 -26.44
N ALA A 1230 -15.44 40.98 -25.71
CA ALA A 1230 -14.73 42.23 -26.01
C ALA A 1230 -13.19 42.02 -26.00
N GLY A 1231 -12.52 42.42 -27.09
CA GLY A 1231 -11.09 42.19 -27.30
C GLY A 1231 -10.74 40.80 -27.87
N GLY A 1232 -11.72 39.91 -27.98
CA GLY A 1232 -11.59 38.58 -28.57
C GLY A 1232 -11.51 38.58 -30.09
N SER A 1233 -11.00 37.48 -30.66
CA SER A 1233 -10.95 37.27 -32.11
C SER A 1233 -11.15 35.81 -32.51
N VAL A 1234 -11.89 35.57 -33.59
CA VAL A 1234 -11.94 34.27 -34.26
C VAL A 1234 -11.42 34.47 -35.67
N THR A 1235 -10.32 33.81 -36.03
CA THR A 1235 -9.65 33.99 -37.33
C THR A 1235 -9.38 32.63 -37.97
N GLY A 1236 -9.48 32.52 -39.29
CA GLY A 1236 -9.21 31.24 -39.95
C GLY A 1236 -10.02 30.96 -41.21
N THR A 1237 -10.01 29.70 -41.64
CA THR A 1237 -10.85 29.21 -42.75
C THR A 1237 -11.44 27.84 -42.44
N ASN A 1238 -12.58 27.52 -43.08
CA ASN A 1238 -13.27 26.23 -42.98
C ASN A 1238 -13.61 25.80 -41.53
N LEU A 1239 -14.15 26.74 -40.75
CA LEU A 1239 -14.81 26.47 -39.47
C LEU A 1239 -16.24 25.95 -39.72
N VAL A 1240 -16.64 24.93 -38.98
CA VAL A 1240 -17.99 24.36 -38.95
C VAL A 1240 -18.50 24.39 -37.51
N VAL A 1241 -19.65 25.02 -37.30
CA VAL A 1241 -20.39 25.05 -36.03
C VAL A 1241 -21.72 24.34 -36.27
N LYS A 1242 -22.02 23.30 -35.48
CA LYS A 1242 -23.22 22.45 -35.64
C LYS A 1242 -23.96 22.27 -34.32
N TYR A 1243 -25.29 22.08 -34.41
CA TYR A 1243 -26.17 21.76 -33.28
C TYR A 1243 -25.99 22.68 -32.06
N ALA A 1244 -25.81 23.97 -32.35
CA ALA A 1244 -25.73 25.04 -31.38
C ALA A 1244 -26.99 25.92 -31.43
N THR A 1245 -27.38 26.51 -30.30
CA THR A 1245 -28.49 27.50 -30.25
C THR A 1245 -28.08 28.85 -30.83
N GLY A 1246 -26.78 29.18 -30.81
CA GLY A 1246 -26.18 30.36 -31.43
C GLY A 1246 -25.09 30.00 -32.45
N GLY A 1247 -24.83 30.92 -33.38
CA GLY A 1247 -23.74 30.81 -34.35
C GLY A 1247 -22.40 31.29 -33.79
N ILE A 1248 -21.91 32.42 -34.32
CA ILE A 1248 -20.76 33.16 -33.78
C ILE A 1248 -21.16 34.62 -33.54
N PRO A 1249 -21.93 34.93 -32.48
CA PRO A 1249 -22.19 36.31 -32.07
C PRO A 1249 -20.90 37.04 -31.66
N GLY A 1250 -20.86 38.36 -31.89
CA GLY A 1250 -19.73 39.23 -31.52
C GLY A 1250 -18.68 39.46 -32.60
N LEU A 1251 -18.89 39.00 -33.84
CA LEU A 1251 -18.00 39.32 -34.97
C LEU A 1251 -18.16 40.79 -35.39
N GLY A 1252 -17.13 41.59 -35.09
CA GLY A 1252 -16.95 42.98 -35.56
C GLY A 1252 -15.69 43.13 -36.42
#